data_AF-A0A8S9PP35-F1
#
_entry.id   AF-A0A8S9PP35-F1
#
_cell.length_a   1.000
_cell.length_b   1.000
_cell.length_c   1.000
_cell.angle_alpha   90.00
_cell.angle_beta   90.00
_cell.angle_gamma   90.00
#
_symmetry.space_group_name_H-M   'P 1'
#
loop_
_entity.id
_entity.type
_entity.pdbx_description
1 polymer ?
#
loop_
_entity_poly.entity_id
_entity_poly.type
_entity_poly.pdbx_seq_one_letter_code
_entity_poly.pdbx_strand_id
1 'polypeptide(L)'
;MFGFLFGWRKASKCKRALKQLQRRLNLLKNKKHVISSHLRHDIVQLLRIGERDRALRRAHDLFLDESLLSLYHLLLQFSDVILLNLSYIRRHREVSDGVNEAVSTLIFASARCGDLPELRTLRALFGERYGKIFVSTALYLLPGNRANPQIIEKLSRISVSDDAKSKLLAEIAAEFGLSLHVLALEYTPESHKEAESEAEVYKFTLTDADLEVKQEESLSKPSREKIKVCDEYDCIEEQVVGKDQRIFRFIESKEETRQKKRSRRRSARSSPMAKDVECWSGNAKEEPGAIVCRVSQSFIRFGSYQIHASRGKEDLEIVGKLADYAIRHHFPRIEKSMNRSDGLSFKTGDDDDDSVLDLTSNKYAAWVVEVSERTATLFARWQGVGFTHGVLNTDNMSILGQTIDYGPFGFLDAFDPSYTPNTTDLPGRRYCFANQPDIALWNIAQFAEALAAAQLINEKEANYAMERYGDKFMDEYEAIMTKKLGLSKYNKEMISKLLNNMAVDKVDYTNFFRLLSNVKADPSTSDDELLNPLKAALLDIGKERKEEWIKWVRGYIHEVSGGDTPSDEERKARMDSVNPKYILRNYLCQSAIDAAEQGDFSEVNNLLRLMKRPYDEQPGMEKYARLPPAWAYRPGVCMLSCSS
;
A
#
# COMPACT_ATOMS: atom_id res chain seq x y z
N MET A 1 -54.17 -2.06 -16.33
CA MET A 1 -54.69 -3.01 -15.33
C MET A 1 -53.87 -4.32 -15.28
N PHE A 2 -52.52 -4.27 -15.32
CA PHE A 2 -51.66 -5.48 -15.24
C PHE A 2 -50.31 -5.24 -14.52
N GLY A 3 -50.21 -4.22 -13.66
CA GLY A 3 -48.98 -3.97 -12.87
C GLY A 3 -48.78 -4.92 -11.69
N PHE A 4 -49.82 -5.67 -11.29
CA PHE A 4 -49.77 -6.63 -10.19
C PHE A 4 -49.22 -8.00 -10.61
N LEU A 5 -49.16 -8.29 -11.91
CA LEU A 5 -48.72 -9.59 -12.44
C LEU A 5 -47.19 -9.72 -12.59
N PHE A 6 -46.46 -8.61 -12.66
CA PHE A 6 -44.99 -8.60 -12.74
C PHE A 6 -44.40 -7.84 -11.55
N GLY A 7 -44.27 -8.53 -10.41
CA GLY A 7 -43.57 -8.00 -9.23
C GLY A 7 -42.15 -7.51 -9.53
N TRP A 8 -41.51 -6.81 -8.58
CA TRP A 8 -40.22 -6.13 -8.78
C TRP A 8 -39.19 -6.98 -9.54
N ARG A 9 -38.96 -6.70 -10.84
CA ARG A 9 -38.13 -7.52 -11.74
C ARG A 9 -36.68 -7.65 -11.28
N LYS A 10 -36.20 -6.71 -10.46
CA LYS A 10 -34.85 -6.69 -9.88
C LYS A 10 -34.75 -7.35 -8.49
N ALA A 11 -35.82 -7.97 -7.98
CA ALA A 11 -35.82 -8.67 -6.69
C ALA A 11 -34.75 -9.78 -6.62
N SER A 12 -34.49 -10.48 -7.72
CA SER A 12 -33.41 -11.49 -7.81
C SER A 12 -32.00 -10.87 -7.73
N LYS A 13 -31.81 -9.67 -8.29
CA LYS A 13 -30.57 -8.89 -8.18
C LYS A 13 -30.39 -8.36 -6.76
N CYS A 14 -31.46 -7.90 -6.12
CA CYS A 14 -31.47 -7.50 -4.71
C CYS A 14 -31.11 -8.65 -3.77
N LYS A 15 -31.73 -9.84 -3.97
CA LYS A 15 -31.41 -11.05 -3.20
C LYS A 15 -29.93 -11.42 -3.29
N ARG A 16 -29.34 -11.34 -4.49
CA ARG A 16 -27.92 -11.62 -4.70
C ARG A 16 -27.03 -10.60 -3.99
N ALA A 17 -27.33 -9.31 -4.10
CA ALA A 17 -26.58 -8.26 -3.43
C ALA A 17 -26.65 -8.37 -1.89
N LEU A 18 -27.82 -8.70 -1.33
CA LEU A 18 -27.99 -8.96 0.12
C LEU A 18 -27.16 -10.16 0.58
N LYS A 19 -27.18 -11.28 -0.17
CA LYS A 19 -26.37 -12.46 0.18
C LYS A 19 -24.87 -12.20 0.08
N GLN A 20 -24.43 -11.39 -0.89
CA GLN A 20 -23.03 -10.97 -1.01
C GLN A 20 -22.62 -10.08 0.18
N LEU A 21 -23.48 -9.11 0.54
CA LEU A 21 -23.29 -8.26 1.72
C LEU A 21 -23.15 -9.11 2.99
N GLN A 22 -24.04 -10.10 3.20
CA GLN A 22 -23.98 -10.98 4.37
C GLN A 22 -22.68 -11.79 4.45
N ARG A 23 -22.23 -12.35 3.32
CA ARG A 23 -20.95 -13.09 3.28
C ARG A 23 -19.77 -12.18 3.65
N ARG A 24 -19.73 -10.97 3.10
CA ARG A 24 -18.68 -9.99 3.38
C ARG A 24 -18.74 -9.50 4.83
N LEU A 25 -19.92 -9.18 5.36
CA LEU A 25 -20.10 -8.79 6.76
C LEU A 25 -19.65 -9.90 7.72
N ASN A 26 -19.97 -11.17 7.44
CA ASN A 26 -19.52 -12.29 8.26
C ASN A 26 -17.99 -12.45 8.24
N LEU A 27 -17.35 -12.29 7.07
CA LEU A 27 -15.89 -12.31 6.96
C LEU A 27 -15.24 -11.18 7.78
N LEU A 28 -15.75 -9.95 7.64
CA LEU A 28 -15.24 -8.77 8.34
C LEU A 28 -15.47 -8.86 9.84
N LYS A 29 -16.63 -9.39 10.26
CA LYS A 29 -16.95 -9.66 11.66
C LYS A 29 -15.97 -10.67 12.27
N ASN A 30 -15.70 -11.79 11.59
CA ASN A 30 -14.75 -12.79 12.08
C ASN A 30 -13.33 -12.20 12.20
N LYS A 31 -12.90 -11.44 11.18
CA LYS A 31 -11.60 -10.75 11.20
C LYS A 31 -11.50 -9.78 12.39
N LYS A 32 -12.52 -8.95 12.61
CA LYS A 32 -12.53 -7.97 13.70
C LYS A 32 -12.63 -8.62 15.07
N HIS A 33 -13.36 -9.72 15.20
CA HIS A 33 -13.43 -10.48 16.45
C HIS A 33 -12.07 -11.01 16.89
N VAL A 34 -11.28 -11.57 15.97
CA VAL A 34 -9.91 -12.02 16.25
C VAL A 34 -9.01 -10.85 16.67
N ILE A 35 -9.08 -9.72 15.96
CA ILE A 35 -8.31 -8.51 16.29
C ILE A 35 -8.68 -7.98 17.69
N SER A 36 -9.97 -7.86 17.99
CA SER A 36 -10.43 -7.41 19.31
C SER A 36 -10.00 -8.35 20.45
N SER A 37 -9.98 -9.66 20.20
CA SER A 37 -9.47 -10.65 21.16
C SER A 37 -7.98 -10.47 21.44
N HIS A 38 -7.16 -10.29 20.40
CA HIS A 38 -5.73 -10.02 20.54
C HIS A 38 -5.47 -8.68 21.25
N LEU A 39 -6.19 -7.62 20.89
CA LEU A 39 -6.06 -6.31 21.55
C LEU A 39 -6.41 -6.37 23.03
N ARG A 40 -7.44 -7.14 23.42
CA ARG A 40 -7.74 -7.41 24.84
C ARG A 40 -6.55 -8.07 25.53
N HIS A 41 -5.95 -9.10 24.92
CA HIS A 41 -4.78 -9.76 25.49
C HIS A 41 -3.58 -8.82 25.62
N ASP A 42 -3.30 -8.01 24.61
CA ASP A 42 -2.24 -7.00 24.62
C ASP A 42 -2.43 -5.98 25.75
N ILE A 43 -3.67 -5.50 25.94
CA ILE A 43 -4.01 -4.59 27.04
C ILE A 43 -3.69 -5.23 28.39
N VAL A 44 -4.06 -6.50 28.59
CA VAL A 44 -3.74 -7.24 29.83
C VAL A 44 -2.23 -7.33 30.06
N GLN A 45 -1.44 -7.62 29.03
CA GLN A 45 0.02 -7.69 29.15
C GLN A 45 0.63 -6.31 29.45
N LEU A 46 0.14 -5.26 28.79
CA LEU A 46 0.59 -3.88 29.03
C LEU A 46 0.26 -3.40 30.45
N LEU A 47 -0.91 -3.79 30.98
CA LEU A 47 -1.29 -3.50 32.36
C LEU A 47 -0.40 -4.25 33.36
N ARG A 48 0.00 -5.51 33.09
CA ARG A 48 0.90 -6.29 33.93
C ARG A 48 2.30 -5.70 34.05
N ILE A 49 2.80 -5.06 32.98
CA ILE A 49 4.12 -4.42 32.96
C ILE A 49 4.09 -2.93 33.36
N GLY A 50 2.94 -2.40 33.75
CA GLY A 50 2.79 -1.01 34.23
C GLY A 50 2.71 0.07 33.13
N GLU A 51 2.58 -0.31 31.86
CA GLU A 51 2.59 0.60 30.70
C GLU A 51 1.18 1.16 30.40
N ARG A 52 0.65 1.98 31.32
CA ARG A 52 -0.75 2.47 31.30
C ARG A 52 -1.09 3.32 30.07
N ASP A 53 -0.19 4.18 29.61
CA ASP A 53 -0.44 5.03 28.45
C ASP A 53 -0.54 4.24 27.14
N ARG A 54 0.26 3.17 27.02
CA ARG A 54 0.16 2.24 25.89
C ARG A 54 -1.13 1.43 25.99
N ALA A 55 -1.50 0.99 27.19
CA ALA A 55 -2.76 0.28 27.43
C ALA A 55 -3.98 1.16 27.07
N LEU A 56 -3.96 2.46 27.41
CA LEU A 56 -5.00 3.42 27.02
C LEU A 56 -5.08 3.63 25.49
N ARG A 57 -3.94 3.68 24.80
CA ARG A 57 -3.91 3.72 23.32
C ARG A 57 -4.47 2.44 22.71
N ARG A 58 -4.15 1.27 23.27
CA ARG A 58 -4.73 -0.01 22.81
C ARG A 58 -6.22 -0.13 23.12
N ALA A 59 -6.67 0.40 24.25
CA ALA A 59 -8.09 0.47 24.61
C ALA A 59 -8.88 1.36 23.63
N HIS A 60 -8.29 2.46 23.16
CA HIS A 60 -8.88 3.27 22.08
C HIS A 60 -9.13 2.43 20.81
N ASP A 61 -8.12 1.70 20.35
CA ASP A 61 -8.22 0.89 19.14
C ASP A 61 -9.21 -0.26 19.30
N LEU A 62 -9.21 -0.92 20.47
CA LEU A 62 -10.18 -1.96 20.82
C LEU A 62 -11.61 -1.42 20.79
N PHE A 63 -11.85 -0.24 21.37
CA PHE A 63 -13.17 0.38 21.38
C PHE A 63 -13.70 0.64 19.97
N LEU A 64 -12.86 1.14 19.07
CA LEU A 64 -13.23 1.36 17.67
C LEU A 64 -13.57 0.04 16.98
N ASP A 65 -12.78 -1.01 17.20
CA ASP A 65 -13.01 -2.31 16.59
C ASP A 65 -14.25 -3.03 17.14
N GLU A 66 -14.56 -2.91 18.43
CA GLU A 66 -15.80 -3.41 19.02
C GLU A 66 -17.03 -2.63 18.51
N SER A 67 -16.90 -1.32 18.33
CA SER A 67 -17.96 -0.49 17.75
C SER A 67 -18.25 -0.93 16.30
N LEU A 68 -17.22 -1.20 15.51
CA LEU A 68 -17.35 -1.74 14.15
C LEU A 68 -17.94 -3.16 14.13
N LEU A 69 -17.53 -4.03 15.06
CA LEU A 69 -18.09 -5.37 15.18
C LEU A 69 -19.60 -5.32 15.46
N SER A 70 -20.01 -4.44 16.37
CA SER A 70 -21.41 -4.17 16.69
C SER A 70 -22.17 -3.60 15.49
N LEU A 71 -21.57 -2.68 14.74
CA LEU A 71 -22.14 -2.13 13.51
C LEU A 71 -22.38 -3.24 12.46
N TYR A 72 -21.40 -4.11 12.23
CA TYR A 72 -21.55 -5.22 11.28
C TYR A 72 -22.64 -6.20 11.68
N HIS A 73 -22.78 -6.46 12.99
CA HIS A 73 -23.86 -7.29 13.52
C HIS A 73 -25.24 -6.70 13.20
N LEU A 74 -25.43 -5.39 13.45
CA LEU A 74 -26.70 -4.71 13.16
C LEU A 74 -27.01 -4.70 11.66
N LEU A 75 -26.01 -4.40 10.81
CA LEU A 75 -26.18 -4.44 9.35
C LEU A 75 -26.56 -5.85 8.85
N LEU A 76 -26.02 -6.90 9.47
CA LEU A 76 -26.38 -8.28 9.17
C LEU A 76 -27.86 -8.54 9.51
N GLN A 77 -28.30 -8.16 10.71
CA GLN A 77 -29.70 -8.30 11.14
C GLN A 77 -30.68 -7.57 10.20
N PHE A 78 -30.37 -6.32 9.81
CA PHE A 78 -31.23 -5.59 8.87
C PHE A 78 -31.24 -6.22 7.47
N SER A 79 -30.11 -6.80 7.03
CA SER A 79 -30.07 -7.55 5.77
C SER A 79 -30.94 -8.81 5.82
N ASP A 80 -31.00 -9.51 6.96
CA ASP A 80 -31.86 -10.66 7.19
C ASP A 80 -33.34 -10.28 7.17
N VAL A 81 -33.71 -9.19 7.85
CA VAL A 81 -35.10 -8.67 7.84
C VAL A 81 -35.57 -8.41 6.41
N ILE A 82 -34.73 -7.82 5.56
CA ILE A 82 -35.06 -7.55 4.16
C ILE A 82 -35.15 -8.85 3.35
N LEU A 83 -34.25 -9.82 3.57
CA LEU A 83 -34.29 -11.11 2.88
C LEU A 83 -35.54 -11.93 3.23
N LEU A 84 -35.92 -11.96 4.52
CA LEU A 84 -37.11 -12.64 5.02
C LEU A 84 -38.38 -12.03 4.42
N ASN A 85 -38.41 -10.70 4.27
CA ASN A 85 -39.55 -9.97 3.71
C ASN A 85 -39.47 -9.76 2.19
N LEU A 86 -38.51 -10.37 1.49
CA LEU A 86 -38.27 -10.09 0.06
C LEU A 86 -39.47 -10.48 -0.83
N SER A 87 -40.20 -11.54 -0.47
CA SER A 87 -41.41 -11.98 -1.18
C SER A 87 -42.57 -10.99 -1.01
N TYR A 88 -42.64 -10.31 0.13
CA TYR A 88 -43.57 -9.23 0.41
C TYR A 88 -43.17 -7.95 -0.33
N ILE A 89 -41.90 -7.53 -0.22
CA ILE A 89 -41.31 -6.38 -0.92
C ILE A 89 -41.51 -6.47 -2.44
N ARG A 90 -41.44 -7.69 -3.01
CA ARG A 90 -41.65 -7.92 -4.44
C ARG A 90 -43.08 -7.63 -4.90
N ARG A 91 -44.08 -7.89 -4.04
CA ARG A 91 -45.52 -7.85 -4.36
C ARG A 91 -46.19 -6.54 -3.94
N HIS A 92 -45.77 -5.95 -2.83
CA HIS A 92 -46.36 -4.72 -2.28
C HIS A 92 -45.42 -3.53 -2.47
N ARG A 93 -45.99 -2.38 -2.85
CA ARG A 93 -45.24 -1.13 -3.03
C ARG A 93 -45.15 -0.32 -1.74
N GLU A 94 -46.10 -0.52 -0.83
CA GLU A 94 -46.10 0.03 0.52
C GLU A 94 -45.07 -0.68 1.39
N VAL A 95 -44.40 0.08 2.25
CA VAL A 95 -43.30 -0.40 3.09
C VAL A 95 -43.81 -0.53 4.51
N SER A 96 -43.88 -1.75 5.05
CA SER A 96 -44.18 -1.97 6.47
C SER A 96 -43.08 -1.37 7.33
N ASP A 97 -43.41 -0.93 8.55
CA ASP A 97 -42.49 -0.16 9.40
C ASP A 97 -41.14 -0.86 9.63
N GLY A 98 -41.13 -2.17 9.91
CA GLY A 98 -39.88 -2.93 10.10
C GLY A 98 -39.04 -3.10 8.82
N VAL A 99 -39.68 -3.18 7.65
CA VAL A 99 -38.97 -3.20 6.36
C VAL A 99 -38.46 -1.81 6.01
N ASN A 100 -39.21 -0.77 6.36
CA ASN A 100 -38.84 0.62 6.13
C ASN A 100 -37.60 0.98 6.95
N GLU A 101 -37.58 0.59 8.22
CA GLU A 101 -36.40 0.76 9.07
C GLU A 101 -35.18 0.04 8.49
N ALA A 102 -35.32 -1.24 8.14
CA ALA A 102 -34.20 -2.02 7.61
C ALA A 102 -33.65 -1.44 6.30
N VAL A 103 -34.52 -1.08 5.36
CA VAL A 103 -34.13 -0.50 4.07
C VAL A 103 -33.53 0.89 4.25
N SER A 104 -34.15 1.76 5.06
CA SER A 104 -33.64 3.09 5.36
C SER A 104 -32.26 3.03 6.02
N THR A 105 -32.04 2.06 6.91
CA THR A 105 -30.78 1.84 7.61
C THR A 105 -29.66 1.40 6.67
N LEU A 106 -29.91 0.45 5.75
CA LEU A 106 -28.92 0.06 4.75
C LEU A 106 -28.61 1.18 3.75
N ILE A 107 -29.61 1.99 3.38
CA ILE A 107 -29.41 3.18 2.54
C ILE A 107 -28.53 4.20 3.26
N PHE A 108 -28.81 4.51 4.52
CA PHE A 108 -28.01 5.44 5.32
C PHE A 108 -26.55 4.96 5.45
N ALA A 109 -26.35 3.67 5.73
CA ALA A 109 -25.03 3.06 5.82
C ALA A 109 -24.27 3.07 4.48
N SER A 110 -24.96 2.99 3.34
CA SER A 110 -24.32 2.95 2.00
C SER A 110 -23.48 4.18 1.65
N ALA A 111 -23.71 5.32 2.30
CA ALA A 111 -22.93 6.53 2.11
C ALA A 111 -21.73 6.65 3.07
N ARG A 112 -21.70 5.83 4.12
CA ARG A 112 -20.73 5.94 5.23
C ARG A 112 -19.85 4.69 5.36
N CYS A 113 -20.26 3.56 4.78
CA CYS A 113 -19.49 2.32 4.72
C CYS A 113 -18.94 2.10 3.30
N GLY A 114 -17.83 2.76 2.96
CA GLY A 114 -17.18 2.64 1.64
C GLY A 114 -16.72 1.21 1.31
N ASP A 115 -16.27 0.48 2.33
CA ASP A 115 -15.76 -0.89 2.22
C ASP A 115 -16.83 -1.95 1.88
N LEU A 116 -18.10 -1.56 1.83
CA LEU A 116 -19.25 -2.42 1.55
C LEU A 116 -19.94 -2.01 0.24
N PRO A 117 -19.35 -2.30 -0.94
CA PRO A 117 -19.88 -1.86 -2.23
C PRO A 117 -21.29 -2.43 -2.54
N GLU A 118 -21.66 -3.54 -1.91
CA GLU A 118 -23.00 -4.11 -1.99
C GLU A 118 -24.08 -3.13 -1.48
N LEU A 119 -23.77 -2.30 -0.48
CA LEU A 119 -24.71 -1.30 0.03
C LEU A 119 -25.04 -0.23 -1.01
N ARG A 120 -24.07 0.18 -1.85
CA ARG A 120 -24.31 1.12 -2.95
C ARG A 120 -25.22 0.51 -4.02
N THR A 121 -25.00 -0.76 -4.31
CA THR A 121 -25.85 -1.54 -5.22
C THR A 121 -27.27 -1.65 -4.67
N LEU A 122 -27.42 -1.94 -3.38
CA LEU A 122 -28.71 -2.01 -2.70
C LEU A 122 -29.42 -0.64 -2.69
N ARG A 123 -28.70 0.45 -2.42
CA ARG A 123 -29.25 1.82 -2.51
C ARG A 123 -29.82 2.11 -3.91
N ALA A 124 -29.09 1.76 -4.98
CA ALA A 124 -29.58 1.96 -6.34
C ALA A 124 -30.86 1.14 -6.60
N LEU A 125 -30.88 -0.12 -6.17
CA LEU A 125 -32.02 -1.01 -6.30
C LEU A 125 -33.26 -0.51 -5.52
N PHE A 126 -33.08 -0.06 -4.27
CA PHE A 126 -34.16 0.51 -3.48
C PHE A 126 -34.61 1.88 -3.99
N GLY A 127 -33.71 2.68 -4.58
CA GLY A 127 -34.06 3.92 -5.26
C GLY A 127 -34.96 3.72 -6.48
N GLU A 128 -34.74 2.65 -7.25
CA GLU A 128 -35.67 2.26 -8.31
C GLU A 128 -37.01 1.74 -7.79
N ARG A 129 -37.03 1.13 -6.60
CA ARG A 129 -38.25 0.53 -6.02
C ARG A 129 -39.14 1.56 -5.32
N TYR A 130 -38.56 2.42 -4.49
CA TYR A 130 -39.25 3.34 -3.58
C TYR A 130 -39.10 4.81 -3.98
N GLY A 131 -38.27 5.11 -4.98
CA GLY A 131 -38.07 6.45 -5.52
C GLY A 131 -36.93 7.22 -4.86
N LYS A 132 -36.54 8.32 -5.52
CA LYS A 132 -35.41 9.16 -5.10
C LYS A 132 -35.65 9.86 -3.77
N ILE A 133 -36.89 10.30 -3.51
CA ILE A 133 -37.28 11.01 -2.27
C ILE A 133 -37.05 10.09 -1.06
N PHE A 134 -37.49 8.83 -1.13
CA PHE A 134 -37.28 7.85 -0.08
C PHE A 134 -35.79 7.65 0.24
N VAL A 135 -34.96 7.52 -0.80
CA VAL A 135 -33.51 7.39 -0.65
C VAL A 135 -32.89 8.64 -0.05
N SER A 136 -33.26 9.84 -0.49
CA SER A 136 -32.73 11.09 0.08
C SER A 136 -33.15 11.28 1.53
N THR A 137 -34.39 10.92 1.89
CA THR A 137 -34.88 10.99 3.27
C THR A 137 -34.05 10.13 4.20
N ALA A 138 -33.74 8.89 3.79
CA ALA A 138 -32.89 7.99 4.56
C ALA A 138 -31.40 8.41 4.58
N LEU A 139 -30.85 8.89 3.46
CA LEU A 139 -29.44 9.30 3.37
C LEU A 139 -29.09 10.52 4.22
N TYR A 140 -29.95 11.53 4.17
CA TYR A 140 -29.75 12.84 4.79
C TYR A 140 -30.52 13.01 6.10
N LEU A 141 -31.14 11.94 6.60
CA LEU A 141 -31.93 11.95 7.85
C LEU A 141 -33.00 13.05 7.87
N LEU A 142 -33.68 13.27 6.73
CA LEU A 142 -34.76 14.25 6.64
C LEU A 142 -35.96 13.83 7.52
N PRO A 143 -36.90 14.76 7.85
CA PRO A 143 -38.10 14.42 8.60
C PRO A 143 -38.85 13.23 8.00
N GLY A 144 -39.20 12.24 8.84
CA GLY A 144 -39.84 10.99 8.41
C GLY A 144 -38.88 9.86 8.04
N ASN A 145 -37.56 10.03 8.21
CA ASN A 145 -36.61 8.92 8.09
C ASN A 145 -36.87 7.85 9.17
N ARG A 146 -36.61 6.59 8.81
CA ARG A 146 -36.73 5.44 9.70
C ARG A 146 -35.39 4.75 9.92
N ALA A 147 -34.26 5.41 9.65
CA ALA A 147 -32.96 4.77 9.84
C ALA A 147 -32.71 4.50 11.33
N ASN A 148 -32.14 3.35 11.64
CA ASN A 148 -31.99 2.90 13.02
C ASN A 148 -31.04 3.85 13.81
N PRO A 149 -31.47 4.40 14.96
CA PRO A 149 -30.70 5.37 15.73
C PRO A 149 -29.31 4.88 16.18
N GLN A 150 -29.17 3.58 16.49
CA GLN A 150 -27.89 3.02 16.92
C GLN A 150 -26.86 3.01 15.79
N ILE A 151 -27.30 2.73 14.55
CA ILE A 151 -26.43 2.79 13.37
C ILE A 151 -26.09 4.25 13.04
N ILE A 152 -27.03 5.18 13.20
CA ILE A 152 -26.78 6.61 13.02
C ILE A 152 -25.69 7.08 13.99
N GLU A 153 -25.84 6.77 15.28
CA GLU A 153 -24.88 7.16 16.31
C GLU A 153 -23.49 6.58 16.02
N LYS A 154 -23.39 5.26 15.75
CA LYS A 154 -22.12 4.58 15.50
C LYS A 154 -21.39 5.10 14.25
N LEU A 155 -22.13 5.41 13.19
CA LEU A 155 -21.56 5.95 11.95
C LEU A 155 -21.32 7.46 11.96
N SER A 156 -21.81 8.16 12.99
CA SER A 156 -21.61 9.62 13.16
C SER A 156 -20.59 9.96 14.24
N ARG A 157 -20.07 8.96 14.97
CA ARG A 157 -19.09 9.16 16.04
C ARG A 157 -17.68 9.30 15.45
N ILE A 158 -17.05 10.45 15.70
CA ILE A 158 -15.73 10.80 15.13
C ILE A 158 -14.61 10.64 16.18
N SER A 159 -14.93 10.50 17.47
CA SER A 159 -13.94 10.38 18.55
C SER A 159 -14.39 9.49 19.72
N VAL A 160 -13.41 8.94 20.45
CA VAL A 160 -13.59 8.16 21.68
C VAL A 160 -13.16 9.00 22.88
N SER A 161 -14.03 9.17 23.88
CA SER A 161 -13.71 9.96 25.09
C SER A 161 -12.68 9.24 25.98
N ASP A 162 -11.90 10.02 26.74
CA ASP A 162 -10.95 9.48 27.71
C ASP A 162 -11.63 8.66 28.82
N ASP A 163 -12.85 9.05 29.20
CA ASP A 163 -13.70 8.31 30.12
C ASP A 163 -14.08 6.92 29.58
N ALA A 164 -14.48 6.82 28.30
CA ALA A 164 -14.82 5.55 27.67
C ALA A 164 -13.62 4.59 27.58
N LYS A 165 -12.43 5.12 27.27
CA LYS A 165 -11.17 4.36 27.26
C LYS A 165 -10.80 3.86 28.66
N SER A 166 -10.94 4.73 29.66
CA SER A 166 -10.63 4.40 31.06
C SER A 166 -11.59 3.35 31.62
N LYS A 167 -12.87 3.43 31.25
CA LYS A 167 -13.89 2.44 31.63
C LYS A 167 -13.65 1.08 30.98
N LEU A 168 -13.33 1.04 29.69
CA LEU A 168 -12.98 -0.21 28.99
C LEU A 168 -11.70 -0.84 29.58
N LEU A 169 -10.72 -0.01 29.94
CA LEU A 169 -9.51 -0.48 30.59
C LEU A 169 -9.80 -1.07 31.98
N ALA A 170 -10.71 -0.44 32.74
CA ALA A 170 -11.15 -0.93 34.05
C ALA A 170 -11.92 -2.24 33.96
N GLU A 171 -12.77 -2.40 32.94
CA GLU A 171 -13.48 -3.64 32.65
C GLU A 171 -12.49 -4.79 32.38
N ILE A 172 -11.53 -4.57 31.48
CA ILE A 172 -10.54 -5.59 31.11
C ILE A 172 -9.63 -5.92 32.29
N ALA A 173 -9.24 -4.93 33.10
CA ALA A 173 -8.45 -5.20 34.31
C ALA A 173 -9.23 -6.06 35.31
N ALA A 174 -10.52 -5.78 35.52
CA ALA A 174 -11.38 -6.54 36.40
C ALA A 174 -11.61 -7.99 35.91
N GLU A 175 -11.81 -8.19 34.60
CA GLU A 175 -11.97 -9.51 33.99
C GLU A 175 -10.78 -10.44 34.26
N PHE A 176 -9.57 -9.88 34.37
CA PHE A 176 -8.33 -10.62 34.58
C PHE A 176 -7.76 -10.52 36.01
N GLY A 177 -8.55 -10.02 36.97
CA GLY A 177 -8.16 -9.93 38.38
C GLY A 177 -7.02 -8.95 38.67
N LEU A 178 -6.81 -7.94 37.82
CA LEU A 178 -5.79 -6.92 37.98
C LEU A 178 -6.36 -5.72 38.73
N SER A 179 -5.73 -5.29 39.83
CA SER A 179 -6.12 -4.06 40.51
C SER A 179 -5.54 -2.86 39.77
N LEU A 180 -6.37 -2.05 39.12
CA LEU A 180 -5.97 -0.71 38.71
C LEU A 180 -5.89 0.14 39.97
N HIS A 181 -4.67 0.48 40.42
CA HIS A 181 -4.52 1.59 41.34
C HIS A 181 -5.05 2.84 40.62
N VAL A 182 -6.21 3.30 41.07
CA VAL A 182 -6.74 4.61 40.74
C VAL A 182 -5.82 5.59 41.46
N LEU A 183 -4.82 6.12 40.76
CA LEU A 183 -4.35 7.47 41.08
C LEU A 183 -5.51 8.38 40.69
N ALA A 184 -6.47 8.50 41.62
CA ALA A 184 -7.21 9.72 41.72
C ALA A 184 -6.11 10.78 41.88
N LEU A 185 -6.00 11.70 40.92
CA LEU A 185 -5.50 13.01 41.26
C LEU A 185 -6.50 13.58 42.28
N GLU A 186 -6.36 13.18 43.54
CA GLU A 186 -6.69 14.07 44.63
C GLU A 186 -5.75 15.24 44.43
N TYR A 187 -6.25 16.25 43.74
CA TYR A 187 -5.73 17.59 43.87
C TYR A 187 -5.97 17.98 45.34
N THR A 188 -5.02 17.61 46.19
CA THR A 188 -4.82 18.26 47.48
C THR A 188 -3.93 19.46 47.17
N PRO A 189 -4.43 20.70 47.32
CA PRO A 189 -3.58 21.87 47.22
C PRO A 189 -2.53 21.75 48.33
N GLU A 190 -1.25 21.84 47.98
CA GLU A 190 -0.17 22.06 48.93
C GLU A 190 -0.37 23.43 49.60
N SER A 191 -1.19 23.49 50.63
CA SER A 191 -1.23 24.62 51.58
C SER A 191 -2.04 24.25 52.83
N HIS A 192 -1.63 23.26 53.62
CA HIS A 192 -1.99 23.18 55.06
C HIS A 192 -1.00 22.32 55.87
N LYS A 193 0.22 22.85 56.02
CA LYS A 193 1.06 22.83 57.24
C LYS A 193 1.85 24.13 57.10
N GLU A 194 1.60 25.22 57.80
CA GLU A 194 1.32 25.44 59.21
C GLU A 194 0.59 26.79 59.30
N ALA A 195 -0.48 26.89 60.08
CA ALA A 195 -0.90 28.13 60.72
C ALA A 195 -2.12 27.86 61.62
N GLU A 196 -1.86 27.42 62.86
CA GLU A 196 -2.56 28.00 64.00
C GLU A 196 -1.60 28.97 64.66
N SER A 197 -1.75 30.25 64.39
CA SER A 197 -1.76 31.33 65.39
C SER A 197 -1.72 32.70 64.70
N GLU A 198 -2.61 33.58 65.18
CA GLU A 198 -2.53 35.04 65.12
C GLU A 198 -2.80 35.66 63.74
N ALA A 199 -4.05 36.06 63.45
CA ALA A 199 -4.70 37.30 63.89
C ALA A 199 -4.08 38.57 63.29
N GLU A 200 -4.97 39.43 62.77
CA GLU A 200 -4.76 40.83 62.37
C GLU A 200 -4.12 41.06 60.98
N VAL A 201 -4.54 41.97 60.08
CA VAL A 201 -5.58 43.02 60.03
C VAL A 201 -5.45 43.70 58.63
N TYR A 202 -6.52 44.37 58.17
CA TYR A 202 -6.71 45.25 56.97
C TYR A 202 -6.93 44.57 55.60
N LYS A 203 -8.16 44.50 55.07
CA LYS A 203 -9.03 45.52 54.39
C LYS A 203 -8.63 45.90 52.94
N PHE A 204 -9.56 45.54 52.04
CA PHE A 204 -10.23 46.37 51.02
C PHE A 204 -9.53 46.75 49.69
N THR A 205 -10.09 46.16 48.62
CA THR A 205 -10.50 46.70 47.30
C THR A 205 -9.55 47.36 46.31
N LEU A 206 -9.59 46.76 45.11
CA LEU A 206 -9.49 47.30 43.75
C LEU A 206 -9.78 48.79 43.55
N THR A 207 -9.00 49.44 42.66
CA THR A 207 -9.49 50.24 41.52
C THR A 207 -8.38 50.53 40.48
N ASP A 208 -8.80 50.70 39.23
CA ASP A 208 -8.06 51.18 38.05
C ASP A 208 -7.52 52.63 38.21
N ALA A 209 -6.37 52.92 37.59
CA ALA A 209 -6.09 54.07 36.70
C ALA A 209 -4.61 54.54 36.71
N ASP A 210 -4.15 54.88 35.51
CA ASP A 210 -3.19 55.95 35.15
C ASP A 210 -1.66 55.73 35.02
N LEU A 211 -1.23 55.80 33.74
CA LEU A 211 -0.30 56.78 33.14
C LEU A 211 1.24 56.65 33.27
N GLU A 212 1.84 56.34 32.11
CA GLU A 212 2.92 57.09 31.39
C GLU A 212 4.42 57.11 31.79
N VAL A 213 5.24 56.62 30.83
CA VAL A 213 6.40 57.28 30.11
C VAL A 213 7.81 57.36 30.76
N LYS A 214 8.80 56.74 30.09
CA LYS A 214 10.11 57.24 29.54
C LYS A 214 11.11 56.06 29.35
N GLN A 215 11.57 55.72 28.13
CA GLN A 215 12.65 56.25 27.27
C GLN A 215 14.08 55.71 27.57
N GLU A 216 14.62 54.95 26.59
CA GLU A 216 16.02 54.75 26.14
C GLU A 216 17.16 54.34 27.11
N GLU A 217 17.89 53.24 26.84
CA GLU A 217 19.13 53.20 26.02
C GLU A 217 19.74 51.79 25.83
N SER A 218 20.24 51.58 24.60
CA SER A 218 21.20 50.62 23.99
C SER A 218 21.92 49.49 24.77
N LEU A 219 22.07 48.31 24.12
CA LEU A 219 23.37 47.80 23.58
C LEU A 219 23.25 46.45 22.80
N SER A 220 23.60 46.52 21.52
CA SER A 220 24.21 45.55 20.58
C SER A 220 23.91 44.03 20.61
N LYS A 221 23.36 43.50 19.50
CA LYS A 221 23.45 42.10 19.03
C LYS A 221 24.42 41.98 17.84
N PRO A 222 25.10 40.85 17.61
CA PRO A 222 25.95 40.65 16.44
C PRO A 222 25.13 40.24 15.21
N SER A 223 25.50 40.81 14.07
CA SER A 223 24.89 40.64 12.75
C SER A 223 25.19 39.26 12.14
N ARG A 224 24.14 38.57 11.63
CA ARG A 224 24.26 37.49 10.65
C ARG A 224 23.96 38.08 9.28
N GLU A 225 24.94 38.02 8.37
CA GLU A 225 24.80 38.52 7.00
C GLU A 225 23.76 37.71 6.22
N LYS A 226 22.76 38.42 5.69
CA LYS A 226 21.82 37.90 4.69
C LYS A 226 22.30 38.37 3.32
N ILE A 227 22.73 37.44 2.48
CA ILE A 227 23.07 37.74 1.09
C ILE A 227 21.79 37.61 0.27
N LYS A 228 21.39 38.70 -0.38
CA LYS A 228 20.22 38.76 -1.23
C LYS A 228 20.71 38.87 -2.67
N VAL A 229 20.52 37.82 -3.47
CA VAL A 229 20.81 37.85 -4.90
C VAL A 229 19.48 38.09 -5.62
N CYS A 230 19.39 39.18 -6.37
CA CYS A 230 18.22 39.52 -7.16
C CYS A 230 18.57 39.36 -8.64
N ASP A 231 18.00 38.36 -9.31
CA ASP A 231 17.83 38.34 -10.76
C ASP A 231 16.33 38.23 -11.09
N GLU A 232 15.96 38.71 -12.28
CA GLU A 232 14.67 39.34 -12.59
C GLU A 232 13.41 38.44 -12.55
N TYR A 233 13.50 37.17 -12.18
CA TYR A 233 12.33 36.33 -11.89
C TYR A 233 12.69 35.35 -10.75
N ASP A 234 11.90 35.40 -9.67
CA ASP A 234 11.97 34.61 -8.42
C ASP A 234 12.95 35.08 -7.32
N CYS A 235 12.37 35.44 -6.15
CA CYS A 235 13.12 35.77 -4.94
C CYS A 235 13.43 34.49 -4.16
N ILE A 236 14.69 34.05 -4.17
CA ILE A 236 15.19 32.93 -3.36
C ILE A 236 15.92 33.50 -2.13
N GLU A 237 15.44 33.17 -0.93
CA GLU A 237 16.20 33.40 0.31
C GLU A 237 17.02 32.15 0.63
N GLU A 238 18.34 32.30 0.65
CA GLU A 238 19.29 31.27 1.10
C GLU A 238 19.58 31.43 2.60
N GLN A 239 19.48 30.34 3.34
CA GLN A 239 19.92 30.27 4.74
C GLN A 239 20.91 29.10 4.91
N VAL A 240 22.12 29.43 5.36
CA VAL A 240 23.17 28.44 5.68
C VAL A 240 22.95 27.94 7.11
N VAL A 241 22.77 26.62 7.27
CA VAL A 241 22.45 25.98 8.58
C VAL A 241 23.59 25.06 9.07
N GLY A 242 24.62 24.85 8.26
CA GLY A 242 25.80 24.08 8.63
C GLY A 242 26.86 24.14 7.53
N LYS A 243 27.99 23.43 7.74
CA LYS A 243 29.14 23.45 6.81
C LYS A 243 28.79 22.94 5.40
N ASP A 244 27.81 22.03 5.31
CA ASP A 244 27.33 21.41 4.06
C ASP A 244 25.79 21.44 3.90
N GLN A 245 25.09 22.35 4.61
CA GLN A 245 23.62 22.41 4.60
C GLN A 245 23.12 23.80 4.19
N ARG A 246 22.29 23.83 3.15
CA ARG A 246 21.62 25.04 2.64
C ARG A 246 20.11 24.82 2.63
N ILE A 247 19.37 25.78 3.17
CA ILE A 247 17.91 25.84 3.09
C ILE A 247 17.56 26.95 2.10
N PHE A 248 16.73 26.60 1.11
CA PHE A 248 16.21 27.54 0.12
C PHE A 248 14.74 27.80 0.40
N ARG A 249 14.38 29.08 0.57
CA ARG A 249 12.99 29.51 0.69
C ARG A 249 12.58 30.26 -0.57
N PHE A 250 11.62 29.71 -1.29
CA PHE A 250 11.00 30.35 -2.44
C PHE A 250 9.93 31.34 -1.96
N ILE A 251 10.05 32.60 -2.35
CA ILE A 251 9.03 33.62 -2.07
C ILE A 251 8.22 33.81 -3.36
N GLU A 252 6.99 33.26 -3.39
CA GLU A 252 6.07 33.42 -4.54
C GLU A 252 5.79 34.91 -4.80
N SER A 253 5.84 35.32 -6.07
CA SER A 253 5.50 36.69 -6.47
C SER A 253 4.00 36.96 -6.29
N LYS A 254 3.64 38.22 -5.97
CA LYS A 254 2.24 38.66 -5.82
C LYS A 254 1.38 38.47 -7.08
N GLU A 255 2.01 38.24 -8.23
CA GLU A 255 1.37 38.12 -9.54
C GLU A 255 0.89 36.69 -9.84
N GLU A 256 1.65 35.67 -9.42
CA GLU A 256 1.23 34.26 -9.47
C GLU A 256 0.03 33.99 -8.56
N THR A 257 -0.02 34.63 -7.38
CA THR A 257 -1.15 34.50 -6.46
C THR A 257 -2.45 35.04 -7.08
N ARG A 258 -2.36 36.05 -7.97
CA ARG A 258 -3.51 36.61 -8.71
C ARG A 258 -3.94 35.70 -9.86
N GLN A 259 -3.01 35.06 -10.57
CA GLN A 259 -3.33 34.08 -11.63
C GLN A 259 -3.96 32.80 -11.07
N LYS A 260 -3.44 32.24 -9.96
CA LYS A 260 -4.05 31.08 -9.27
C LYS A 260 -5.47 31.37 -8.77
N LYS A 261 -5.75 32.59 -8.30
CA LYS A 261 -7.13 33.01 -7.92
C LYS A 261 -8.07 33.11 -9.13
N ARG A 262 -7.57 33.47 -10.31
CA ARG A 262 -8.36 33.52 -11.55
C ARG A 262 -8.60 32.12 -12.14
N SER A 263 -7.64 31.20 -12.08
CA SER A 263 -7.83 29.81 -12.56
C SER A 263 -8.82 29.03 -11.69
N ARG A 264 -8.77 29.20 -10.36
CA ARG A 264 -9.75 28.61 -9.42
C ARG A 264 -11.19 29.06 -9.70
N ARG A 265 -11.41 30.32 -10.12
CA ARG A 265 -12.75 30.81 -10.49
C ARG A 265 -13.27 30.25 -11.82
N ARG A 266 -12.39 29.84 -12.75
CA ARG A 266 -12.79 29.19 -14.02
C ARG A 266 -13.10 27.70 -13.83
N SER A 267 -12.35 27.00 -12.98
CA SER A 267 -12.61 25.60 -12.62
C SER A 267 -13.95 25.40 -11.88
N ALA A 268 -14.43 26.40 -11.15
CA ALA A 268 -15.70 26.33 -10.42
C ALA A 268 -16.98 26.40 -11.28
N ARG A 269 -16.87 26.54 -12.62
CA ARG A 269 -18.02 26.62 -13.55
C ARG A 269 -18.23 25.40 -14.44
N SER A 270 -17.40 24.36 -14.35
CA SER A 270 -17.64 23.06 -14.99
C SER A 270 -18.21 22.07 -13.98
N SER A 271 -19.28 21.37 -14.35
CA SER A 271 -20.00 20.37 -13.54
C SER A 271 -19.08 19.43 -12.76
N PRO A 272 -19.44 19.03 -11.52
CA PRO A 272 -18.57 18.19 -10.70
C PRO A 272 -18.55 16.76 -11.26
N MET A 273 -17.43 16.39 -11.87
CA MET A 273 -17.08 14.97 -12.03
C MET A 273 -16.85 14.40 -10.64
N ALA A 274 -17.64 13.40 -10.27
CA ALA A 274 -17.43 12.58 -9.09
C ALA A 274 -16.12 11.79 -9.26
N LYS A 275 -15.04 12.27 -8.65
CA LYS A 275 -13.80 11.52 -8.44
C LYS A 275 -13.23 11.93 -7.08
N ASP A 276 -12.59 10.95 -6.44
CA ASP A 276 -11.65 11.11 -5.33
C ASP A 276 -12.26 11.30 -3.92
N VAL A 277 -12.94 10.26 -3.41
CA VAL A 277 -13.24 10.16 -1.97
C VAL A 277 -13.20 8.70 -1.54
N GLU A 278 -12.01 8.12 -1.32
CA GLU A 278 -11.94 6.80 -0.65
C GLU A 278 -10.67 6.52 0.18
N CYS A 279 -9.63 7.36 0.13
CA CYS A 279 -8.51 7.30 1.11
C CYS A 279 -8.12 8.67 1.69
N TRP A 280 -8.78 9.74 1.25
CA TRP A 280 -8.63 11.07 1.84
C TRP A 280 -9.55 11.19 3.04
N SER A 281 -8.98 11.39 4.23
CA SER A 281 -9.71 11.71 5.47
C SER A 281 -10.42 13.08 5.42
N GLY A 282 -10.23 13.85 4.34
CA GLY A 282 -10.67 15.24 4.22
C GLY A 282 -9.78 16.24 4.97
N ASN A 283 -8.78 15.77 5.72
CA ASN A 283 -7.84 16.60 6.44
C ASN A 283 -6.55 16.75 5.63
N ALA A 284 -6.48 17.78 4.79
CA ALA A 284 -5.22 18.16 4.15
C ALA A 284 -4.20 18.55 5.23
N LYS A 285 -3.07 17.84 5.29
CA LYS A 285 -1.91 18.24 6.08
C LYS A 285 -0.95 18.99 5.15
N GLU A 286 -0.36 20.07 5.63
CA GLU A 286 0.77 20.68 4.93
C GLU A 286 2.02 19.81 5.14
N GLU A 287 2.72 19.52 4.04
CA GLU A 287 3.95 18.73 4.06
C GLU A 287 5.13 19.57 3.58
N PRO A 288 6.33 19.38 4.14
CA PRO A 288 7.51 20.08 3.69
C PRO A 288 7.90 19.62 2.28
N GLY A 289 8.13 20.56 1.37
CA GLY A 289 8.71 20.25 0.07
C GLY A 289 10.14 19.71 0.22
N ALA A 290 10.45 18.63 -0.49
CA ALA A 290 11.77 18.03 -0.53
C ALA A 290 12.25 17.81 -1.97
N ILE A 291 13.57 17.77 -2.17
CA ILE A 291 14.19 17.53 -3.47
C ILE A 291 15.09 16.30 -3.37
N VAL A 292 14.95 15.38 -4.32
CA VAL A 292 15.84 14.23 -4.47
C VAL A 292 16.66 14.37 -5.75
N CYS A 293 17.98 14.26 -5.65
CA CYS A 293 18.86 14.20 -6.82
C CYS A 293 18.89 12.76 -7.34
N ARG A 294 18.26 12.51 -8.50
CA ARG A 294 18.24 11.20 -9.14
C ARG A 294 19.34 11.10 -10.18
N VAL A 295 20.11 10.01 -10.15
CA VAL A 295 21.19 9.75 -11.10
C VAL A 295 20.86 8.49 -11.89
N SER A 296 20.90 8.58 -13.21
CA SER A 296 20.86 7.44 -14.13
C SER A 296 21.65 7.78 -15.39
N GLN A 297 22.08 6.75 -16.13
CA GLN A 297 22.65 6.90 -17.46
C GLN A 297 21.66 7.54 -18.44
N SER A 298 20.36 7.31 -18.26
CA SER A 298 19.31 7.88 -19.10
C SER A 298 17.98 7.93 -18.36
N PHE A 299 17.16 8.92 -18.71
CA PHE A 299 15.77 9.02 -18.28
C PHE A 299 14.79 8.85 -19.43
N ILE A 300 15.24 8.32 -20.57
CA ILE A 300 14.37 7.97 -21.69
C ILE A 300 13.44 6.82 -21.26
N ARG A 301 12.16 6.96 -21.58
CA ARG A 301 11.08 6.06 -21.16
C ARG A 301 10.30 5.57 -22.38
N PHE A 302 9.48 4.53 -22.25
CA PHE A 302 8.63 4.11 -23.37
C PHE A 302 7.68 5.25 -23.78
N GLY A 303 7.13 5.97 -22.79
CA GLY A 303 6.32 7.17 -23.00
C GLY A 303 7.01 8.28 -23.82
N SER A 304 8.35 8.35 -23.80
CA SER A 304 9.10 9.32 -24.61
C SER A 304 8.93 9.11 -26.10
N TYR A 305 8.71 7.88 -26.55
CA TYR A 305 8.45 7.56 -27.97
C TYR A 305 6.96 7.71 -28.29
N GLN A 306 6.10 7.24 -27.39
CA GLN A 306 4.65 7.25 -27.58
C GLN A 306 4.07 8.65 -27.71
N ILE A 307 4.58 9.63 -26.96
CA ILE A 307 4.12 11.01 -27.07
C ILE A 307 4.31 11.56 -28.49
N HIS A 308 5.45 11.26 -29.13
CA HIS A 308 5.74 11.69 -30.50
C HIS A 308 4.96 10.87 -31.53
N ALA A 309 4.89 9.55 -31.36
CA ALA A 309 4.08 8.68 -32.22
C ALA A 309 2.59 9.09 -32.23
N SER A 310 2.05 9.51 -31.08
CA SER A 310 0.64 9.92 -30.94
C SER A 310 0.30 11.26 -31.61
N ARG A 311 1.30 12.11 -31.89
CA ARG A 311 1.11 13.44 -32.49
C ARG A 311 1.01 13.41 -34.01
N GLY A 312 1.21 12.24 -34.62
CA GLY A 312 1.07 12.03 -36.06
C GLY A 312 2.37 12.25 -36.84
N LYS A 313 2.23 12.36 -38.17
CA LYS A 313 3.35 12.22 -39.12
C LYS A 313 4.49 13.22 -38.92
N GLU A 314 4.20 14.41 -38.40
CA GLU A 314 5.20 15.48 -38.20
C GLU A 314 6.25 15.11 -37.13
N ASP A 315 5.88 14.29 -36.14
CA ASP A 315 6.73 13.94 -35.01
C ASP A 315 7.39 12.54 -35.17
N LEU A 316 7.05 11.76 -36.21
CA LEU A 316 7.61 10.41 -36.40
C LEU A 316 9.13 10.41 -36.63
N GLU A 317 9.67 11.46 -37.26
CA GLU A 317 11.12 11.60 -37.42
C GLU A 317 11.83 11.74 -36.06
N ILE A 318 11.15 12.32 -35.06
CA ILE A 318 11.68 12.45 -33.69
C ILE A 318 11.79 11.08 -33.03
N VAL A 319 10.83 10.17 -33.26
CA VAL A 319 10.89 8.79 -32.78
C VAL A 319 12.15 8.10 -33.31
N GLY A 320 12.43 8.25 -34.61
CA GLY A 320 13.66 7.74 -35.24
C GLY A 320 14.93 8.34 -34.64
N LYS A 321 15.00 9.67 -34.52
CA LYS A 321 16.16 10.37 -33.93
C LYS A 321 16.41 9.97 -32.47
N LEU A 322 15.34 9.78 -31.69
CA LEU A 322 15.43 9.35 -30.30
C LEU A 322 15.89 7.88 -30.19
N ALA A 323 15.44 7.01 -31.10
CA ALA A 323 15.89 5.63 -31.18
C ALA A 323 17.38 5.57 -31.56
N ASP A 324 17.81 6.33 -32.57
CA ASP A 324 19.21 6.47 -32.96
C ASP A 324 20.09 6.97 -31.80
N TYR A 325 19.63 7.99 -31.07
CA TYR A 325 20.33 8.50 -29.90
C TYR A 325 20.46 7.40 -28.82
N ALA A 326 19.37 6.71 -28.51
CA ALA A 326 19.38 5.65 -27.50
C ALA A 326 20.34 4.53 -27.88
N ILE A 327 20.29 4.05 -29.12
CA ILE A 327 21.14 2.97 -29.63
C ILE A 327 22.61 3.39 -29.56
N ARG A 328 22.97 4.56 -30.09
CA ARG A 328 24.35 5.06 -30.12
C ARG A 328 24.97 5.17 -28.72
N HIS A 329 24.24 5.73 -27.76
CA HIS A 329 24.79 6.08 -26.45
C HIS A 329 24.61 5.00 -25.37
N HIS A 330 23.58 4.16 -25.49
CA HIS A 330 23.23 3.19 -24.44
C HIS A 330 23.27 1.73 -24.91
N PHE A 331 23.27 1.48 -26.23
CA PHE A 331 23.36 0.15 -26.82
C PHE A 331 24.45 0.04 -27.91
N PRO A 332 25.69 0.52 -27.67
CA PRO A 332 26.73 0.59 -28.71
C PRO A 332 27.17 -0.78 -29.25
N ARG A 333 26.82 -1.88 -28.55
CA ARG A 333 27.05 -3.24 -29.05
C ARG A 333 26.22 -3.55 -30.30
N ILE A 334 25.02 -2.97 -30.43
CA ILE A 334 24.13 -3.19 -31.57
C ILE A 334 24.70 -2.56 -32.84
N GLU A 335 25.25 -1.34 -32.75
CA GLU A 335 25.94 -0.73 -33.89
C GLU A 335 27.19 -1.53 -34.29
N LYS A 336 27.89 -2.13 -33.32
CA LYS A 336 29.07 -2.95 -33.60
C LYS A 336 28.73 -4.32 -34.19
N SER A 337 27.63 -4.94 -33.76
CA SER A 337 27.20 -6.24 -34.28
C SER A 337 26.67 -6.14 -35.71
N MET A 338 26.02 -5.03 -36.07
CA MET A 338 25.59 -4.77 -37.45
C MET A 338 26.76 -4.68 -38.44
N ASN A 339 27.94 -4.29 -37.99
CA ASN A 339 29.15 -4.19 -38.81
C ASN A 339 29.91 -5.53 -38.96
N ARG A 340 29.51 -6.58 -38.23
CA ARG A 340 30.09 -7.92 -38.33
C ARG A 340 29.01 -8.80 -38.95
N SER A 341 29.31 -9.46 -40.06
CA SER A 341 28.40 -10.37 -40.78
C SER A 341 28.03 -11.65 -39.99
N ASP A 342 28.10 -11.61 -38.66
CA ASP A 342 27.74 -12.70 -37.76
C ASP A 342 26.23 -12.61 -37.53
N GLY A 343 25.47 -13.29 -38.40
CA GLY A 343 24.01 -13.32 -38.42
C GLY A 343 23.36 -13.75 -37.10
N LEU A 344 22.72 -12.82 -36.40
CA LEU A 344 21.63 -13.04 -35.44
C LEU A 344 20.35 -13.42 -36.20
N SER A 345 20.38 -14.58 -36.84
CA SER A 345 19.23 -15.20 -37.50
C SER A 345 18.55 -16.12 -36.49
N PHE A 346 17.30 -15.84 -36.14
CA PHE A 346 16.51 -16.68 -35.23
C PHE A 346 15.34 -17.31 -35.98
N LYS A 347 15.11 -18.60 -35.74
CA LYS A 347 13.92 -19.30 -36.23
C LYS A 347 12.71 -18.86 -35.40
N THR A 348 11.63 -18.44 -36.05
CA THR A 348 10.37 -18.12 -35.40
C THR A 348 9.40 -19.30 -35.54
N GLY A 349 9.14 -20.02 -34.44
CA GLY A 349 8.02 -21.00 -34.33
C GLY A 349 8.19 -22.38 -35.00
N ASP A 350 7.31 -23.31 -34.58
CA ASP A 350 7.31 -24.75 -34.87
C ASP A 350 7.03 -25.14 -36.35
N ASP A 351 7.86 -26.06 -36.86
CA ASP A 351 7.75 -27.05 -37.94
C ASP A 351 7.06 -26.78 -39.31
N ASP A 352 6.38 -25.65 -39.58
CA ASP A 352 5.74 -25.42 -40.90
C ASP A 352 5.94 -24.03 -41.55
N ASP A 353 6.62 -23.07 -40.92
CA ASP A 353 7.01 -21.79 -41.56
C ASP A 353 8.53 -21.54 -41.42
N ASP A 354 9.28 -21.80 -42.50
CA ASP A 354 10.75 -21.65 -42.58
C ASP A 354 11.20 -20.17 -42.63
N SER A 355 10.37 -19.25 -42.10
CA SER A 355 10.65 -17.81 -42.13
C SER A 355 11.69 -17.43 -41.06
N VAL A 356 12.96 -17.50 -41.45
CA VAL A 356 14.08 -17.00 -40.65
C VAL A 356 13.94 -15.49 -40.48
N LEU A 357 13.81 -15.01 -39.24
CA LEU A 357 13.86 -13.58 -38.94
C LEU A 357 15.32 -13.16 -38.76
N ASP A 358 15.84 -12.41 -39.73
CA ASP A 358 17.18 -11.84 -39.67
C ASP A 358 17.18 -10.47 -38.96
N LEU A 359 17.46 -10.48 -37.66
CA LEU A 359 17.59 -9.26 -36.86
C LEU A 359 18.87 -8.48 -37.18
N THR A 360 19.81 -9.01 -37.98
CA THR A 360 21.02 -8.26 -38.38
C THR A 360 20.77 -7.25 -39.48
N SER A 361 19.64 -7.35 -40.16
CA SER A 361 19.23 -6.39 -41.19
C SER A 361 18.63 -5.10 -40.62
N ASN A 362 18.12 -5.14 -39.38
CA ASN A 362 17.42 -4.01 -38.75
C ASN A 362 17.89 -3.77 -37.31
N LYS A 363 18.71 -2.72 -37.12
CA LYS A 363 19.21 -2.31 -35.80
C LYS A 363 18.12 -1.99 -34.78
N TYR A 364 16.96 -1.51 -35.23
CA TYR A 364 15.86 -1.19 -34.33
C TYR A 364 15.19 -2.46 -33.81
N ALA A 365 15.04 -3.48 -34.66
CA ALA A 365 14.50 -4.78 -34.25
C ALA A 365 15.39 -5.44 -33.18
N ALA A 366 16.71 -5.50 -33.43
CA ALA A 366 17.68 -5.99 -32.45
C ALA A 366 17.64 -5.19 -31.13
N TRP A 367 17.47 -3.88 -31.22
CA TRP A 367 17.36 -3.00 -30.05
C TRP A 367 16.09 -3.25 -29.23
N VAL A 368 14.93 -3.39 -29.88
CA VAL A 368 13.68 -3.68 -29.17
C VAL A 368 13.74 -5.03 -28.46
N VAL A 369 14.35 -6.04 -29.07
CA VAL A 369 14.60 -7.34 -28.43
C VAL A 369 15.45 -7.19 -27.16
N GLU A 370 16.57 -6.45 -27.23
CA GLU A 370 17.42 -6.19 -26.06
C GLU A 370 16.67 -5.40 -24.96
N VAL A 371 15.84 -4.42 -25.32
CA VAL A 371 14.98 -3.68 -24.36
C VAL A 371 13.97 -4.62 -23.70
N SER A 372 13.34 -5.51 -24.48
CA SER A 372 12.43 -6.54 -24.01
C SER A 372 13.11 -7.49 -23.02
N GLU A 373 14.28 -8.02 -23.34
CA GLU A 373 15.03 -8.93 -22.46
C GLU A 373 15.48 -8.27 -21.14
N ARG A 374 15.91 -7.01 -21.21
CA ARG A 374 16.26 -6.24 -20.00
C ARG A 374 15.03 -6.00 -19.13
N THR A 375 13.89 -5.69 -19.74
CA THR A 375 12.62 -5.55 -19.03
C THR A 375 12.20 -6.88 -18.41
N ALA A 376 12.28 -8.00 -19.13
CA ALA A 376 12.00 -9.33 -18.61
C ALA A 376 12.85 -9.67 -17.38
N THR A 377 14.15 -9.40 -17.47
CA THR A 377 15.11 -9.61 -16.37
C THR A 377 14.74 -8.75 -15.14
N LEU A 378 14.36 -7.49 -15.35
CA LEU A 378 13.94 -6.59 -14.27
C LEU A 378 12.71 -7.13 -13.53
N PHE A 379 11.68 -7.51 -14.29
CA PHE A 379 10.41 -7.99 -13.72
C PHE A 379 10.57 -9.35 -13.04
N ALA A 380 11.36 -10.27 -13.61
CA ALA A 380 11.69 -11.53 -12.94
C ALA A 380 12.37 -11.31 -11.58
N ARG A 381 13.29 -10.33 -11.51
CA ARG A 381 13.94 -9.92 -10.25
C ARG A 381 12.95 -9.31 -9.26
N TRP A 382 12.02 -8.47 -9.71
CA TRP A 382 10.96 -7.93 -8.84
C TRP A 382 10.09 -9.04 -8.26
N GLN A 383 9.66 -10.00 -9.09
CA GLN A 383 8.90 -11.16 -8.60
C GLN A 383 9.71 -11.97 -7.58
N GLY A 384 11.01 -12.15 -7.81
CA GLY A 384 11.89 -12.91 -6.91
C GLY A 384 12.15 -12.30 -5.53
N VAL A 385 12.09 -10.97 -5.41
CA VAL A 385 12.26 -10.26 -4.13
C VAL A 385 10.93 -9.76 -3.54
N GLY A 386 9.81 -10.00 -4.23
CA GLY A 386 8.49 -9.54 -3.78
C GLY A 386 8.29 -8.02 -3.93
N PHE A 387 8.95 -7.36 -4.89
CA PHE A 387 8.77 -5.92 -5.10
C PHE A 387 7.54 -5.63 -5.97
N THR A 388 6.70 -4.69 -5.53
CA THR A 388 5.54 -4.18 -6.29
C THR A 388 5.70 -2.68 -6.52
N HIS A 389 5.71 -2.26 -7.78
CA HIS A 389 5.94 -0.87 -8.15
C HIS A 389 4.71 0.04 -7.92
N GLY A 390 3.51 -0.49 -8.15
CA GLY A 390 2.24 0.21 -7.94
C GLY A 390 1.81 1.23 -9.02
N VAL A 391 2.68 1.65 -9.94
CA VAL A 391 2.36 2.59 -11.04
C VAL A 391 3.16 2.25 -12.30
N LEU A 392 2.76 1.20 -13.00
CA LEU A 392 3.45 0.70 -14.21
C LEU A 392 2.85 1.27 -15.49
N ASN A 393 2.68 2.59 -15.53
CA ASN A 393 2.38 3.29 -16.77
C ASN A 393 3.60 3.23 -17.71
N THR A 394 3.39 3.41 -19.01
CA THR A 394 4.48 3.34 -20.01
C THR A 394 5.48 4.49 -19.87
N ASP A 395 5.07 5.62 -19.32
CA ASP A 395 5.96 6.69 -18.89
C ASP A 395 6.76 6.33 -17.63
N ASN A 396 6.58 5.17 -16.99
CA ASN A 396 7.45 4.69 -15.90
C ASN A 396 8.30 3.48 -16.32
N MET A 397 8.34 3.18 -17.62
CA MET A 397 9.14 2.09 -18.17
C MET A 397 10.43 2.65 -18.76
N SER A 398 11.57 2.34 -18.15
CA SER A 398 12.89 2.74 -18.66
C SER A 398 13.30 1.91 -19.87
N ILE A 399 13.83 2.54 -20.92
CA ILE A 399 14.44 1.79 -22.05
C ILE A 399 15.66 0.97 -21.63
N LEU A 400 16.27 1.26 -20.48
CA LEU A 400 17.46 0.55 -20.01
C LEU A 400 17.12 -0.68 -19.16
N GLY A 401 15.84 -0.96 -18.90
CA GLY A 401 15.41 -2.01 -17.98
C GLY A 401 15.75 -1.69 -16.52
N GLN A 402 15.62 -0.43 -16.14
CA GLN A 402 15.85 0.04 -14.76
C GLN A 402 14.53 0.35 -14.06
N THR A 403 14.47 0.10 -12.74
CA THR A 403 13.40 0.62 -11.89
C THR A 403 13.51 2.15 -11.81
N ILE A 404 12.44 2.86 -12.13
CA ILE A 404 12.37 4.33 -12.10
C ILE A 404 11.02 4.76 -11.49
N ASP A 405 10.92 5.99 -10.99
CA ASP A 405 9.69 6.51 -10.36
C ASP A 405 9.12 5.68 -9.21
N TYR A 406 9.93 5.60 -8.14
CA TYR A 406 9.49 5.15 -6.82
C TYR A 406 8.44 6.11 -6.24
N GLY A 407 7.16 5.79 -6.46
CA GLY A 407 6.02 6.45 -5.81
C GLY A 407 5.39 5.52 -4.77
N PRO A 408 4.16 5.02 -4.99
CA PRO A 408 3.52 4.09 -4.08
C PRO A 408 4.03 2.67 -4.31
N PHE A 409 5.32 2.42 -4.09
CA PHE A 409 5.90 1.08 -4.16
C PHE A 409 5.73 0.33 -2.83
N GLY A 410 5.95 -0.98 -2.85
CA GLY A 410 5.99 -1.78 -1.63
C GLY A 410 6.63 -3.14 -1.88
N PHE A 411 7.38 -3.62 -0.89
CA PHE A 411 7.81 -5.01 -0.85
C PHE A 411 6.73 -5.85 -0.15
N LEU A 412 6.56 -7.10 -0.58
CA LEU A 412 5.71 -8.07 0.09
C LEU A 412 6.22 -8.31 1.51
N ASP A 413 5.39 -8.00 2.49
CA ASP A 413 5.48 -8.58 3.81
C ASP A 413 4.92 -10.01 3.74
N ALA A 414 3.65 -10.20 4.11
CA ALA A 414 2.93 -11.44 3.84
C ALA A 414 2.77 -11.66 2.33
N PHE A 415 2.99 -12.88 1.87
CA PHE A 415 2.81 -13.24 0.48
C PHE A 415 1.34 -13.12 0.08
N ASP A 416 1.06 -12.20 -0.83
CA ASP A 416 -0.26 -11.99 -1.40
C ASP A 416 -0.10 -11.66 -2.90
N PRO A 417 -0.45 -12.60 -3.80
CA PRO A 417 -0.39 -12.36 -5.23
C PRO A 417 -1.19 -11.13 -5.69
N SER A 418 -2.24 -10.77 -4.95
CA SER A 418 -3.12 -9.63 -5.25
C SER A 418 -2.67 -8.33 -4.60
N TYR A 419 -1.52 -8.31 -3.91
CA TYR A 419 -1.01 -7.11 -3.23
C TYR A 419 -0.79 -5.97 -4.22
N THR A 420 -1.35 -4.81 -3.91
CA THR A 420 -0.99 -3.54 -4.55
C THR A 420 -0.74 -2.50 -3.46
N PRO A 421 0.43 -1.86 -3.43
CA PRO A 421 0.73 -0.75 -2.52
C PRO A 421 -0.03 0.51 -2.92
N ASN A 422 -0.54 0.63 -4.15
CA ASN A 422 -1.16 1.86 -4.61
C ASN A 422 -2.68 1.87 -4.31
N THR A 423 -3.09 2.79 -3.44
CA THR A 423 -4.50 3.03 -3.10
C THR A 423 -5.37 3.35 -4.32
N THR A 424 -4.81 4.05 -5.33
CA THR A 424 -5.55 4.40 -6.55
C THR A 424 -5.71 3.22 -7.51
N ASP A 425 -4.92 2.15 -7.33
CA ASP A 425 -4.99 0.90 -8.09
C ASP A 425 -5.91 -0.14 -7.44
N LEU A 426 -6.44 0.11 -6.23
CA LEU A 426 -7.38 -0.81 -5.57
C LEU A 426 -8.59 -1.18 -6.45
N PRO A 427 -9.19 -0.25 -7.23
CA PRO A 427 -10.15 -0.60 -8.26
C PRO A 427 -9.45 -1.32 -9.41
N GLY A 428 -9.66 -2.63 -9.52
CA GLY A 428 -9.16 -3.45 -10.63
C GLY A 428 -7.78 -4.06 -10.40
N ARG A 429 -6.95 -3.52 -9.49
CA ARG A 429 -5.63 -4.08 -9.11
C ARG A 429 -4.76 -4.32 -10.33
N ARG A 430 -4.72 -3.35 -11.25
CA ARG A 430 -4.02 -3.46 -12.53
C ARG A 430 -2.53 -3.72 -12.30
N TYR A 431 -1.93 -3.06 -11.31
CA TYR A 431 -0.50 -3.10 -11.02
C TYR A 431 -0.16 -3.94 -9.78
N CYS A 432 -1.04 -4.88 -9.40
CA CYS A 432 -0.73 -5.78 -8.29
C CYS A 432 0.44 -6.72 -8.62
N PHE A 433 1.05 -7.26 -7.57
CA PHE A 433 2.26 -8.09 -7.64
C PHE A 433 2.19 -9.18 -8.73
N ALA A 434 1.11 -9.96 -8.79
CA ALA A 434 0.97 -11.04 -9.76
C ALA A 434 0.83 -10.55 -11.21
N ASN A 435 0.29 -9.35 -11.43
CA ASN A 435 0.01 -8.82 -12.76
C ASN A 435 1.20 -8.08 -13.38
N GLN A 436 2.25 -7.77 -12.60
CA GLN A 436 3.38 -6.97 -13.11
C GLN A 436 4.04 -7.54 -14.38
N PRO A 437 4.28 -8.87 -14.52
CA PRO A 437 4.86 -9.44 -15.74
C PRO A 437 4.00 -9.23 -16.99
N ASP A 438 2.68 -9.40 -16.86
CA ASP A 438 1.74 -9.21 -17.98
C ASP A 438 1.62 -7.73 -18.37
N ILE A 439 1.62 -6.83 -17.39
CA ILE A 439 1.63 -5.40 -17.63
C ILE A 439 2.91 -4.94 -18.32
N ALA A 440 4.07 -5.51 -17.98
CA ALA A 440 5.31 -5.24 -18.67
C ALA A 440 5.27 -5.67 -20.13
N LEU A 441 4.74 -6.86 -20.43
CA LEU A 441 4.53 -7.32 -21.81
C LEU A 441 3.60 -6.37 -22.57
N TRP A 442 2.50 -5.94 -21.94
CA TRP A 442 1.59 -4.94 -22.52
C TRP A 442 2.31 -3.61 -22.79
N ASN A 443 3.14 -3.13 -21.87
CA ASN A 443 3.92 -1.91 -22.06
C ASN A 443 4.95 -2.03 -23.19
N ILE A 444 5.58 -3.20 -23.36
CA ILE A 444 6.47 -3.50 -24.48
C ILE A 444 5.70 -3.45 -25.80
N ALA A 445 4.50 -4.03 -25.86
CA ALA A 445 3.65 -3.96 -27.04
C ALA A 445 3.33 -2.51 -27.43
N GLN A 446 2.96 -1.67 -26.45
CA GLN A 446 2.71 -0.25 -26.72
C GLN A 446 3.97 0.54 -27.11
N PHE A 447 5.15 0.10 -26.69
CA PHE A 447 6.42 0.68 -27.12
C PHE A 447 6.76 0.26 -28.56
N ALA A 448 6.61 -1.03 -28.89
CA ALA A 448 6.79 -1.56 -30.23
C ALA A 448 5.84 -0.89 -31.23
N GLU A 449 4.58 -0.65 -30.85
CA GLU A 449 3.60 0.07 -31.67
C GLU A 449 4.09 1.49 -32.04
N ALA A 450 4.72 2.21 -31.10
CA ALA A 450 5.27 3.53 -31.37
C ALA A 450 6.42 3.49 -32.39
N LEU A 451 7.24 2.43 -32.38
CA LEU A 451 8.33 2.24 -33.33
C LEU A 451 7.84 1.77 -34.70
N ALA A 452 6.81 0.91 -34.72
CA ALA A 452 6.15 0.48 -35.94
C ALA A 452 5.44 1.65 -36.65
N ALA A 453 4.81 2.55 -35.89
CA ALA A 453 4.21 3.78 -36.43
C ALA A 453 5.25 4.67 -37.15
N ALA A 454 6.49 4.70 -36.65
CA ALA A 454 7.60 5.40 -37.27
C ALA A 454 8.32 4.58 -38.36
N GLN A 455 7.79 3.42 -38.74
CA GLN A 455 8.35 2.50 -39.76
C GLN A 455 9.77 2.02 -39.43
N LEU A 456 10.12 1.95 -38.14
CA LEU A 456 11.44 1.49 -37.69
C LEU A 456 11.48 -0.03 -37.54
N ILE A 457 10.33 -0.65 -37.26
CA ILE A 457 10.16 -2.10 -37.17
C ILE A 457 8.86 -2.53 -37.87
N ASN A 458 8.80 -3.79 -38.29
CA ASN A 458 7.60 -4.43 -38.83
C ASN A 458 6.88 -5.31 -37.78
N GLU A 459 5.72 -5.85 -38.15
CA GLU A 459 4.88 -6.67 -37.26
C GLU A 459 5.58 -7.97 -36.80
N LYS A 460 6.35 -8.64 -37.68
CA LYS A 460 7.09 -9.85 -37.31
C LYS A 460 8.17 -9.56 -36.27
N GLU A 461 8.91 -8.45 -36.45
CA GLU A 461 9.93 -8.00 -35.50
C GLU A 461 9.33 -7.61 -34.15
N ALA A 462 8.18 -6.93 -34.15
CA ALA A 462 7.46 -6.58 -32.92
C ALA A 462 6.99 -7.82 -32.15
N ASN A 463 6.38 -8.79 -32.84
CA ASN A 463 5.92 -10.04 -32.25
C ASN A 463 7.08 -10.86 -31.69
N TYR A 464 8.21 -10.93 -32.40
CA TYR A 464 9.40 -11.62 -31.93
C TYR A 464 9.96 -11.00 -30.65
N ALA A 465 9.98 -9.67 -30.52
CA ALA A 465 10.43 -9.02 -29.29
C ALA A 465 9.51 -9.31 -28.09
N MET A 466 8.21 -9.53 -28.33
CA MET A 466 7.24 -9.94 -27.30
C MET A 466 7.41 -11.40 -26.88
N GLU A 467 7.60 -12.31 -27.85
CA GLU A 467 7.93 -13.72 -27.60
C GLU A 467 9.20 -13.82 -26.75
N ARG A 468 10.25 -13.09 -27.17
CA ARG A 468 11.53 -13.12 -26.47
C ARG A 468 11.46 -12.57 -25.04
N TYR A 469 10.59 -11.59 -24.78
CA TYR A 469 10.29 -11.15 -23.41
C TYR A 469 9.75 -12.32 -22.57
N GLY A 470 8.78 -13.07 -23.10
CA GLY A 470 8.15 -14.19 -22.41
C GLY A 470 9.16 -15.26 -22.02
N ASP A 471 9.96 -15.72 -22.99
CA ASP A 471 11.00 -16.73 -22.76
C ASP A 471 12.02 -16.24 -21.74
N LYS A 472 12.56 -15.03 -21.93
CA LYS A 472 13.58 -14.46 -21.04
C LYS A 472 13.05 -14.26 -19.63
N PHE A 473 11.79 -13.87 -19.47
CA PHE A 473 11.17 -13.71 -18.16
C PHE A 473 11.09 -15.04 -17.43
N MET A 474 10.63 -16.10 -18.13
CA MET A 474 10.55 -17.44 -17.56
C MET A 474 11.93 -17.98 -17.20
N ASP A 475 12.91 -17.91 -18.11
CA ASP A 475 14.29 -18.34 -17.85
C ASP A 475 14.86 -17.70 -16.57
N GLU A 476 14.74 -16.37 -16.45
CA GLU A 476 15.25 -15.63 -15.29
C GLU A 476 14.47 -15.95 -14.02
N TYR A 477 13.14 -16.06 -14.09
CA TYR A 477 12.29 -16.37 -12.94
C TYR A 477 12.58 -17.78 -12.42
N GLU A 478 12.70 -18.77 -13.31
CA GLU A 478 13.04 -20.15 -12.94
C GLU A 478 14.42 -20.22 -12.30
N ALA A 479 15.41 -19.54 -12.88
CA ALA A 479 16.76 -19.46 -12.31
C ALA A 479 16.77 -18.81 -10.92
N ILE A 480 16.01 -17.74 -10.72
CA ILE A 480 15.88 -17.06 -9.43
C ILE A 480 15.25 -17.99 -8.39
N MET A 481 14.09 -18.57 -8.70
CA MET A 481 13.36 -19.40 -7.74
C MET A 481 14.12 -20.69 -7.37
N THR A 482 14.84 -21.27 -8.33
CA THR A 482 15.75 -22.41 -8.11
C THR A 482 16.82 -22.05 -7.09
N LYS A 483 17.51 -20.91 -7.28
CA LYS A 483 18.55 -20.42 -6.35
C LYS A 483 17.98 -20.09 -4.98
N LYS A 484 16.81 -19.45 -4.90
CA LYS A 484 16.14 -19.08 -3.64
C LYS A 484 15.80 -20.31 -2.79
N LEU A 485 15.49 -21.44 -3.42
CA LEU A 485 15.22 -22.72 -2.74
C LEU A 485 16.48 -23.58 -2.53
N GLY A 486 17.61 -23.21 -3.12
CA GLY A 486 18.84 -24.00 -3.05
C GLY A 486 18.76 -25.32 -3.82
N LEU A 487 17.90 -25.39 -4.85
CA LEU A 487 17.74 -26.57 -5.70
C LEU A 487 18.81 -26.65 -6.80
N SER A 488 19.06 -27.85 -7.32
CA SER A 488 19.94 -28.08 -8.48
C SER A 488 19.26 -27.76 -9.81
N LYS A 489 17.94 -27.95 -9.89
CA LYS A 489 17.10 -27.69 -11.06
C LYS A 489 15.77 -27.08 -10.66
N TYR A 490 15.10 -26.43 -11.62
CA TYR A 490 13.78 -25.87 -11.40
C TYR A 490 12.74 -26.97 -11.18
N ASN A 491 11.93 -26.82 -10.13
CA ASN A 491 10.83 -27.72 -9.79
C ASN A 491 9.51 -26.94 -9.70
N LYS A 492 8.78 -26.90 -10.83
CA LYS A 492 7.53 -26.14 -10.98
C LYS A 492 6.46 -26.52 -9.96
N GLU A 493 6.29 -27.82 -9.70
CA GLU A 493 5.24 -28.31 -8.80
C GLU A 493 5.52 -27.92 -7.34
N MET A 494 6.76 -28.09 -6.89
CA MET A 494 7.18 -27.71 -5.54
C MET A 494 7.03 -26.20 -5.29
N ILE A 495 7.45 -25.38 -6.25
CA ILE A 495 7.34 -23.92 -6.18
C ILE A 495 5.87 -23.49 -6.18
N SER A 496 5.05 -24.08 -7.04
CA SER A 496 3.62 -23.77 -7.10
C SER A 496 2.90 -24.09 -5.79
N LYS A 497 3.20 -25.27 -5.19
CA LYS A 497 2.66 -25.66 -3.88
C LYS A 497 3.16 -24.74 -2.76
N LEU A 498 4.43 -24.33 -2.80
CA LEU A 498 5.00 -23.40 -1.84
C LEU A 498 4.24 -22.07 -1.86
N LEU A 499 4.16 -21.44 -3.03
CA LEU A 499 3.53 -20.13 -3.18
C LEU A 499 2.04 -20.19 -2.81
N ASN A 500 1.35 -21.28 -3.13
CA ASN A 500 -0.02 -21.50 -2.69
C ASN A 500 -0.14 -21.57 -1.16
N ASN A 501 0.71 -22.35 -0.49
CA ASN A 501 0.72 -22.42 0.97
C ASN A 501 1.03 -21.05 1.60
N MET A 502 2.03 -20.34 1.09
CA MET A 502 2.36 -18.99 1.55
C MET A 502 1.20 -18.01 1.39
N ALA A 503 0.43 -18.11 0.30
CA ALA A 503 -0.68 -17.21 0.03
C ALA A 503 -1.89 -17.48 0.94
N VAL A 504 -2.18 -18.76 1.20
CA VAL A 504 -3.25 -19.20 2.11
C VAL A 504 -2.95 -18.79 3.54
N ASP A 505 -1.73 -19.06 4.00
CA ASP A 505 -1.32 -18.86 5.39
C ASP A 505 -0.72 -17.47 5.66
N LYS A 506 -0.67 -16.59 4.63
CA LYS A 506 -0.12 -15.22 4.70
C LYS A 506 1.28 -15.16 5.30
N VAL A 507 2.14 -16.09 4.86
CA VAL A 507 3.52 -16.22 5.31
C VAL A 507 4.37 -15.06 4.81
N ASP A 508 5.25 -14.52 5.66
CA ASP A 508 6.19 -13.47 5.26
C ASP A 508 7.14 -13.96 4.15
N TYR A 509 7.10 -13.28 3.00
CA TYR A 509 7.80 -13.72 1.80
C TYR A 509 9.31 -13.78 2.01
N THR A 510 9.89 -12.69 2.51
CA THR A 510 11.34 -12.57 2.70
C THR A 510 11.85 -13.51 3.78
N ASN A 511 11.21 -13.50 4.95
CA ASN A 511 11.66 -14.27 6.10
C ASN A 511 11.51 -15.78 5.85
N PHE A 512 10.50 -16.24 5.10
CA PHE A 512 10.40 -17.65 4.75
C PHE A 512 11.62 -18.14 3.97
N PHE A 513 11.99 -17.47 2.87
CA PHE A 513 13.14 -17.89 2.07
C PHE A 513 14.46 -17.77 2.84
N ARG A 514 14.59 -16.76 3.71
CA ARG A 514 15.77 -16.63 4.58
C ARG A 514 15.86 -17.73 5.64
N LEU A 515 14.73 -18.15 6.22
CA LEU A 515 14.69 -19.20 7.23
C LEU A 515 14.79 -20.61 6.64
N LEU A 516 14.33 -20.81 5.40
CA LEU A 516 14.42 -22.08 4.69
C LEU A 516 15.86 -22.58 4.57
N SER A 517 16.84 -21.67 4.48
CA SER A 517 18.26 -22.02 4.43
C SER A 517 18.77 -22.74 5.70
N ASN A 518 18.00 -22.72 6.80
CA ASN A 518 18.31 -23.44 8.04
C ASN A 518 17.67 -24.84 8.11
N VAL A 519 16.84 -25.24 7.12
CA VAL A 519 16.27 -26.59 7.06
C VAL A 519 17.35 -27.56 6.61
N LYS A 520 17.60 -28.60 7.42
CA LYS A 520 18.58 -29.65 7.14
C LYS A 520 18.04 -30.67 6.14
N ALA A 521 18.91 -31.19 5.29
CA ALA A 521 18.54 -32.21 4.29
C ALA A 521 18.56 -33.63 4.90
N ASP A 522 17.90 -33.81 6.06
CA ASP A 522 17.85 -35.06 6.81
C ASP A 522 16.43 -35.67 6.80
N PRO A 523 16.21 -36.75 6.02
CA PRO A 523 14.92 -37.44 5.95
C PRO A 523 14.46 -38.05 7.29
N SER A 524 15.37 -38.27 8.24
CA SER A 524 15.08 -38.91 9.54
C SER A 524 14.55 -37.95 10.60
N THR A 525 14.63 -36.63 10.36
CA THR A 525 14.08 -35.59 11.25
C THR A 525 12.64 -35.91 11.64
N SER A 526 12.24 -35.73 12.90
CA SER A 526 10.86 -35.97 13.34
C SER A 526 9.89 -34.89 12.84
N ASP A 527 8.61 -35.22 12.65
CA ASP A 527 7.58 -34.25 12.20
C ASP A 527 7.40 -33.07 13.18
N ASP A 528 7.65 -33.31 14.49
CA ASP A 528 7.56 -32.28 15.52
C ASP A 528 8.72 -31.27 15.45
N GLU A 529 9.89 -31.70 14.98
CA GLU A 529 11.07 -30.84 14.85
C GLU A 529 11.23 -30.24 13.45
N LEU A 530 10.59 -30.84 12.44
CA LEU A 530 10.74 -30.51 11.02
C LEU A 530 10.50 -29.02 10.71
N LEU A 531 9.54 -28.40 11.39
CA LEU A 531 9.17 -27.00 11.18
C LEU A 531 9.91 -26.01 12.10
N ASN A 532 10.75 -26.49 13.03
CA ASN A 532 11.46 -25.62 13.99
C ASN A 532 12.25 -24.49 13.30
N PRO A 533 12.98 -24.73 12.20
CA PRO A 533 13.71 -23.65 11.50
C PRO A 533 12.79 -22.57 10.90
N LEU A 534 11.53 -22.91 10.60
CA LEU A 534 10.55 -22.04 9.95
C LEU A 534 9.56 -21.41 10.93
N LYS A 535 9.65 -21.73 12.23
CA LYS A 535 8.67 -21.34 13.25
C LYS A 535 8.39 -19.83 13.30
N ALA A 536 9.41 -18.99 13.06
CA ALA A 536 9.26 -17.53 13.06
C ALA A 536 8.49 -16.98 11.84
N ALA A 537 8.40 -17.74 10.74
CA ALA A 537 7.59 -17.39 9.57
C ALA A 537 6.21 -18.08 9.58
N LEU A 538 6.08 -19.22 10.23
CA LEU A 538 4.86 -20.02 10.33
C LEU A 538 4.17 -19.84 11.69
N LEU A 539 3.78 -18.59 11.99
CA LEU A 539 3.10 -18.24 13.24
C LEU A 539 1.63 -18.70 13.22
N ASP A 540 1.16 -19.25 14.34
CA ASP A 540 -0.25 -19.56 14.61
C ASP A 540 -0.97 -20.42 13.54
N ILE A 541 -0.25 -21.34 12.89
CA ILE A 541 -0.84 -22.28 11.92
C ILE A 541 -1.66 -23.38 12.63
N GLY A 542 -2.90 -23.56 12.19
CA GLY A 542 -3.77 -24.64 12.68
C GLY A 542 -3.26 -26.04 12.32
N LYS A 543 -3.77 -27.08 12.98
CA LYS A 543 -3.31 -28.48 12.81
C LYS A 543 -3.31 -28.94 11.34
N GLU A 544 -4.41 -28.72 10.62
CA GLU A 544 -4.54 -29.11 9.20
C GLU A 544 -3.50 -28.40 8.32
N ARG A 545 -3.25 -27.10 8.58
CA ARG A 545 -2.23 -26.34 7.84
C ARG A 545 -0.81 -26.81 8.19
N LYS A 546 -0.56 -27.19 9.45
CA LYS A 546 0.71 -27.78 9.88
C LYS A 546 1.04 -29.05 9.09
N GLU A 547 0.04 -29.91 8.84
CA GLU A 547 0.21 -31.14 8.06
C GLU A 547 0.59 -30.84 6.59
N GLU A 548 -0.01 -29.83 5.96
CA GLU A 548 0.37 -29.39 4.60
C GLU A 548 1.80 -28.82 4.53
N TRP A 549 2.22 -28.08 5.55
CA TRP A 549 3.60 -27.59 5.65
C TRP A 549 4.61 -28.72 5.87
N ILE A 550 4.30 -29.67 6.75
CA ILE A 550 5.13 -30.88 6.95
C ILE A 550 5.28 -31.62 5.62
N LYS A 551 4.18 -31.87 4.91
CA LYS A 551 4.20 -32.54 3.62
C LYS A 551 5.06 -31.81 2.59
N TRP A 552 4.96 -30.48 2.54
CA TRP A 552 5.79 -29.67 1.63
C TRP A 552 7.28 -29.74 2.02
N VAL A 553 7.62 -29.59 3.31
CA VAL A 553 9.02 -29.64 3.78
C VAL A 553 9.63 -31.03 3.58
N ARG A 554 8.86 -32.12 3.78
CA ARG A 554 9.31 -33.48 3.45
C ARG A 554 9.65 -33.63 1.96
N GLY A 555 8.79 -33.11 1.09
CA GLY A 555 9.05 -33.07 -0.35
C GLY A 555 10.29 -32.25 -0.69
N TYR A 556 10.46 -31.09 -0.04
CA TYR A 556 11.65 -30.26 -0.18
C TYR A 556 12.92 -30.99 0.23
N ILE A 557 12.95 -31.61 1.42
CA ILE A 557 14.09 -32.41 1.90
C ILE A 557 14.41 -33.52 0.91
N HIS A 558 13.43 -34.26 0.41
CA HIS A 558 13.66 -35.31 -0.56
C HIS A 558 14.37 -34.79 -1.83
N GLU A 559 13.95 -33.62 -2.34
CA GLU A 559 14.56 -33.00 -3.53
C GLU A 559 16.00 -32.52 -3.26
N VAL A 560 16.30 -31.97 -2.08
CA VAL A 560 17.65 -31.49 -1.74
C VAL A 560 18.58 -32.59 -1.20
N SER A 561 18.04 -33.73 -0.77
CA SER A 561 18.82 -34.89 -0.34
C SER A 561 19.21 -35.83 -1.49
N GLY A 562 18.71 -35.61 -2.71
CA GLY A 562 18.98 -36.47 -3.87
C GLY A 562 20.16 -36.02 -4.76
N GLY A 563 21.10 -36.92 -5.06
CA GLY A 563 22.17 -36.73 -6.07
C GLY A 563 23.49 -36.17 -5.53
N ASP A 564 24.28 -35.51 -6.40
CA ASP A 564 25.48 -34.72 -6.05
C ASP A 564 25.08 -33.39 -5.38
N THR A 565 24.26 -33.47 -4.33
CA THR A 565 23.81 -32.28 -3.63
C THR A 565 24.88 -31.78 -2.66
N PRO A 566 25.13 -30.46 -2.66
CA PRO A 566 26.09 -29.82 -1.77
C PRO A 566 25.67 -29.93 -0.31
N SER A 567 26.64 -29.80 0.60
CA SER A 567 26.41 -29.88 2.05
C SER A 567 25.35 -28.87 2.52
N ASP A 568 24.77 -29.11 3.69
CA ASP A 568 23.82 -28.19 4.31
C ASP A 568 24.44 -26.80 4.48
N GLU A 569 25.71 -26.71 4.86
CA GLU A 569 26.46 -25.46 5.01
C GLU A 569 26.64 -24.72 3.68
N GLU A 570 27.02 -25.42 2.62
CA GLU A 570 27.18 -24.85 1.29
C GLU A 570 25.84 -24.41 0.68
N ARG A 571 24.79 -25.23 0.85
CA ARG A 571 23.43 -24.88 0.44
C ARG A 571 22.96 -23.64 1.16
N LYS A 572 23.16 -23.57 2.47
CA LYS A 572 22.84 -22.40 3.28
C LYS A 572 23.55 -21.15 2.79
N ALA A 573 24.87 -21.22 2.57
CA ALA A 573 25.65 -20.07 2.09
C ALA A 573 25.15 -19.55 0.73
N ARG A 574 24.86 -20.45 -0.22
CA ARG A 574 24.31 -20.05 -1.53
C ARG A 574 22.92 -19.42 -1.41
N MET A 575 22.05 -19.99 -0.60
CA MET A 575 20.70 -19.45 -0.36
C MET A 575 20.78 -18.08 0.33
N ASP A 576 21.62 -17.93 1.35
CA ASP A 576 21.78 -16.68 2.09
C ASP A 576 22.36 -15.56 1.21
N SER A 577 23.14 -15.87 0.17
CA SER A 577 23.64 -14.87 -0.79
C SER A 577 22.58 -14.34 -1.78
N VAL A 578 21.42 -15.02 -1.91
CA VAL A 578 20.35 -14.65 -2.85
C VAL A 578 19.02 -14.34 -2.15
N ASN A 579 18.86 -14.74 -0.89
CA ASN A 579 17.71 -14.45 -0.05
C ASN A 579 18.07 -13.35 0.95
N PRO A 580 17.59 -12.11 0.76
CA PRO A 580 17.94 -11.01 1.63
C PRO A 580 17.42 -11.27 3.05
N LYS A 581 18.19 -10.84 4.05
CA LYS A 581 17.73 -10.78 5.43
C LYS A 581 16.89 -9.53 5.69
N TYR A 582 17.22 -8.45 4.99
CA TYR A 582 16.60 -7.14 5.16
C TYR A 582 16.05 -6.65 3.83
N ILE A 583 14.80 -6.18 3.85
CA ILE A 583 14.16 -5.47 2.75
C ILE A 583 13.63 -4.13 3.27
N LEU A 584 13.42 -3.18 2.35
CA LEU A 584 12.92 -1.86 2.68
C LEU A 584 11.39 -1.91 2.87
N ARG A 585 10.96 -2.50 3.99
CA ARG A 585 9.53 -2.64 4.35
C ARG A 585 8.91 -1.26 4.56
N ASN A 586 7.66 -1.08 4.14
CA ASN A 586 7.01 0.24 4.22
C ASN A 586 6.91 0.80 5.64
N TYR A 587 6.74 -0.06 6.66
CA TYR A 587 6.72 0.42 8.06
C TYR A 587 8.08 0.96 8.53
N LEU A 588 9.18 0.45 7.98
CA LEU A 588 10.52 0.96 8.26
C LEU A 588 10.70 2.32 7.59
N CYS A 589 10.27 2.46 6.33
CA CYS A 589 10.22 3.76 5.65
C CYS A 589 9.41 4.77 6.46
N GLN A 590 8.20 4.40 6.89
CA GLN A 590 7.34 5.30 7.66
C GLN A 590 8.00 5.71 8.99
N SER A 591 8.61 4.77 9.71
CA SER A 591 9.29 5.08 10.97
C SER A 591 10.44 6.07 10.75
N ALA A 592 11.15 5.96 9.63
CA ALA A 592 12.20 6.89 9.26
C ALA A 592 11.67 8.25 8.79
N ILE A 593 10.54 8.29 8.08
CA ILE A 593 9.84 9.52 7.69
C ILE A 593 9.34 10.26 8.94
N ASP A 594 8.67 9.55 9.87
CA ASP A 594 8.14 10.12 11.11
C ASP A 594 9.24 10.75 11.97
N ALA A 595 10.43 10.13 12.01
CA ALA A 595 11.60 10.69 12.69
C ALA A 595 12.18 11.90 11.96
N ALA A 596 12.30 11.83 10.63
CA ALA A 596 12.83 12.91 9.80
C ALA A 596 11.94 14.17 9.83
N GLU A 597 10.61 14.02 9.89
CA GLU A 597 9.67 15.14 10.08
C GLU A 597 9.91 15.90 11.40
N GLN A 598 10.48 15.23 12.40
CA GLN A 598 10.87 15.82 13.69
C GLN A 598 12.32 16.36 13.69
N GLY A 599 13.01 16.31 12.54
CA GLY A 599 14.40 16.71 12.39
C GLY A 599 15.42 15.64 12.77
N ASP A 600 15.00 14.42 13.10
CA ASP A 600 15.88 13.29 13.38
C ASP A 600 16.09 12.41 12.14
N PHE A 601 17.25 12.54 11.51
CA PHE A 601 17.64 11.76 10.34
C PHE A 601 18.39 10.47 10.68
N SER A 602 18.52 10.10 11.97
CA SER A 602 19.28 8.92 12.38
C SER A 602 18.72 7.64 11.76
N GLU A 603 17.41 7.49 11.71
CA GLU A 603 16.76 6.27 11.21
C GLU A 603 16.87 6.12 9.69
N VAL A 604 16.76 7.21 8.93
CA VAL A 604 17.03 7.21 7.47
C VAL A 604 18.47 6.75 7.21
N ASN A 605 19.44 7.24 7.99
CA ASN A 605 20.84 6.85 7.89
C ASN A 605 21.08 5.38 8.32
N ASN A 606 20.33 4.87 9.29
CA ASN A 606 20.37 3.47 9.70
C ASN A 606 19.89 2.56 8.57
N LEU A 607 18.73 2.87 7.97
CA LEU A 607 18.18 2.13 6.84
C LEU A 607 19.10 2.18 5.63
N LEU A 608 19.69 3.34 5.32
CA LEU A 608 20.67 3.45 4.24
C LEU A 608 21.89 2.55 4.46
N ARG A 609 22.41 2.48 5.69
CA ARG A 609 23.52 1.57 6.02
C ARG A 609 23.11 0.10 5.90
N LEU A 610 21.92 -0.24 6.40
CA LEU A 610 21.37 -1.59 6.35
C LEU A 610 21.23 -2.09 4.91
N MET A 611 20.68 -1.25 4.03
CA MET A 611 20.42 -1.57 2.62
C MET A 611 21.68 -1.66 1.76
N LYS A 612 22.87 -1.31 2.26
CA LYS A 612 24.14 -1.56 1.54
C LYS A 612 24.55 -3.04 1.55
N ARG A 613 24.12 -3.81 2.54
CA ARG A 613 24.47 -5.24 2.70
C ARG A 613 23.25 -6.07 3.14
N PRO A 614 22.13 -6.05 2.37
CA PRO A 614 20.84 -6.59 2.82
C PRO A 614 20.81 -8.12 2.96
N TYR A 615 21.79 -8.82 2.38
CA TYR A 615 21.94 -10.28 2.44
C TYR A 615 22.78 -10.75 3.65
N ASP A 616 23.57 -9.85 4.22
CA ASP A 616 24.53 -10.18 5.27
C ASP A 616 23.84 -10.21 6.64
N GLU A 617 24.36 -11.06 7.53
CA GLU A 617 24.09 -10.96 8.95
C GLU A 617 24.72 -9.67 9.49
N GLN A 618 23.92 -8.85 10.19
CA GLN A 618 24.35 -7.54 10.70
C GLN A 618 24.01 -7.47 12.21
N PRO A 619 25.00 -7.72 13.10
CA PRO A 619 24.77 -7.71 14.54
C PRO A 619 24.18 -6.40 15.05
N GLY A 620 23.14 -6.48 15.89
CA GLY A 620 22.42 -5.32 16.43
C GLY A 620 21.34 -4.75 15.51
N MET A 621 21.19 -5.29 14.29
CA MET A 621 20.17 -4.88 13.31
C MET A 621 18.99 -5.85 13.23
N GLU A 622 18.88 -6.82 14.14
CA GLU A 622 17.88 -7.90 14.10
C GLU A 622 16.45 -7.36 14.13
N LYS A 623 16.23 -6.19 14.75
CA LYS A 623 14.92 -5.52 14.78
C LYS A 623 14.36 -5.21 13.38
N TYR A 624 15.23 -5.00 12.39
CA TYR A 624 14.85 -4.65 11.02
C TYR A 624 14.38 -5.86 10.18
N ALA A 625 14.66 -7.09 10.64
CA ALA A 625 14.17 -8.32 10.02
C ALA A 625 12.81 -8.77 10.57
N ARG A 626 12.27 -8.06 11.59
CA ARG A 626 11.00 -8.43 12.22
C ARG A 626 9.82 -8.21 11.28
N LEU A 627 8.79 -9.02 11.50
CA LEU A 627 7.49 -8.86 10.86
C LEU A 627 6.93 -7.45 11.14
N PRO A 628 6.10 -6.92 10.23
CA PRO A 628 5.46 -5.63 10.45
C PRO A 628 4.66 -5.62 11.75
N PRO A 629 4.78 -4.58 12.58
CA PRO A 629 3.92 -4.40 13.73
C PRO A 629 2.47 -4.14 13.28
N ALA A 630 1.48 -4.44 14.14
CA ALA A 630 0.07 -4.34 13.77
C ALA A 630 -0.35 -2.97 13.21
N TRP A 631 0.25 -1.87 13.67
CA TRP A 631 -0.04 -0.52 13.18
C TRP A 631 0.39 -0.30 11.72
N ALA A 632 1.32 -1.10 11.21
CA ALA A 632 1.86 -0.98 9.85
C ALA A 632 0.81 -1.26 8.76
N TYR A 633 -0.25 -2.01 9.09
CA TYR A 633 -1.30 -2.37 8.13
C TYR A 633 -2.34 -1.27 7.89
N ARG A 634 -2.13 -0.05 8.40
CA ARG A 634 -3.01 1.10 8.15
C ARG A 634 -2.76 1.71 6.75
N PRO A 635 -3.80 2.27 6.10
CA PRO A 635 -3.61 3.14 4.94
C PRO A 635 -2.65 4.29 5.25
N GLY A 636 -1.82 4.68 4.28
CA GLY A 636 -0.71 5.62 4.45
C GLY A 636 0.61 4.97 4.88
N VAL A 637 0.62 3.66 5.17
CA VAL A 637 1.86 2.89 5.48
C VAL A 637 1.98 1.70 4.54
N CYS A 638 1.10 0.70 4.66
CA CYS A 638 1.13 -0.47 3.77
C CYS A 638 0.48 -0.23 2.40
N MET A 639 -0.31 0.85 2.29
CA MET A 639 -0.94 1.32 1.06
C MET A 639 -0.71 2.84 0.94
N LEU A 640 -0.02 3.24 -0.12
CA LEU A 640 0.39 4.61 -0.41
C LEU A 640 -0.48 5.17 -1.56
N SER A 641 -0.60 6.48 -1.65
CA SER A 641 -1.12 7.17 -2.83
C SER A 641 0.05 7.75 -3.64
N CYS A 642 -0.17 8.10 -4.90
CA CYS A 642 0.88 8.69 -5.75
C CYS A 642 1.42 10.04 -5.25
N SER A 643 0.77 10.65 -4.25
CA SER A 643 1.17 11.91 -3.63
C SER A 643 1.54 11.76 -2.15
N SER A 644 1.89 10.55 -1.69
CA SER A 644 2.27 10.26 -0.27
C SER A 644 3.77 10.15 -0.12
#